data_AF-A0A916MI01-F1
#
_entry.id   AF-A0A916MI01-F1
#
_cell.length_a   1.000
_cell.length_b   1.000
_cell.length_c   1.000
_cell.angle_alpha   90.00
_cell.angle_beta   90.00
_cell.angle_gamma   90.00
#
_symmetry.space_group_name_H-M   'P 1'
#
loop_
_entity.id
_entity.type
_entity.pdbx_description
1 polymer ?
#
loop_
_entity_poly.entity_id
_entity_poly.type
_entity_poly.pdbx_seq_one_letter_code
_entity_poly.pdbx_strand_id
1 'polypeptide(L)'
;MKDNRSSLLFRETLVSEADIIKAGIAAFQSGDRAKASALFAQVVKQNPTSEQGWYMLGMSVSSPEQREYCLKRVLAINPNNQHARRQLTPQPAPPPASFPSQSLRSEPVSQPQKRFIEEPKSEPASIAEEKLRESVSTSSMAEKSTPIEKKKSSVRKKKDNSRIILYSVIASFFIGICTLGGAFLILRNGLLAAPVGPSIAMPATQTLPPIIPTGTFAVPSPTALPSPLPTVAYTPEFEEVSCWFEVYDGVDVRCGYAIVPEERSGDPSDTIRLAVAVFKGKRSSQTPVMFLQGGPGAEAVQLSMDAYSILVAPFLDERDFIVFDQRGTGLSEPALKCEELEKTYRQDIYGKIPAETRRLVYGNSFLSCNGLLLAEGVNLRAYTTMESAADLKDILQMLGYNKVHLYGASYGTRLAQVVMREYPEIVETAVLDSVVPVESNFFKSYPEAIQGGLRTLFEACMMDVKCNMAYPNLETVFWNVYNSLNERPVTLTTSVYPIGTVTETVDGTVFMSIVLGSIKSSYFIDTAPQTIYRVKNGDLSTLIAAQYSLPWAFEGINPGLYISMMCHEHIMATTPQELESVSTLPGISSYAWLPFYGDANDLYKSCRSWGSVGPLLGENDAVISDIPSLVITGRFDPTTPPKYAKQLADHLSNSYYFEFDNQGHVPSASTNCAMNIVQDFLRNPAEEPSRECMDDLKVVDFLTPYTGEPPLSMSSEKLFGVTADVPDDWFFDDGFFIRGNSPFDITQVGAFRTFFSSVSELKDFFSLSAYGYRGLDSAPIEAGTRTANGRTWMLYTSSSNNRPVDAAITDLGSSTLVIIMFSHPDEHDALYRTVFLPMIDSAK
;
A
#
# COMPACT_ATOMS: atom_id res chain seq x y z
N MET A 1 57.48 33.70 -27.87
CA MET A 1 58.47 32.60 -27.91
C MET A 1 57.88 31.41 -27.14
N LYS A 2 58.16 30.18 -27.58
CA LYS A 2 58.27 28.89 -26.84
C LYS A 2 57.65 28.75 -25.42
N ASP A 3 56.99 27.64 -25.05
CA ASP A 3 56.64 26.41 -25.80
C ASP A 3 55.50 25.60 -25.12
N ASN A 4 55.10 24.49 -25.75
CA ASN A 4 54.07 23.53 -25.41
C ASN A 4 53.98 23.01 -23.96
N ARG A 5 52.74 22.69 -23.51
CA ARG A 5 52.32 21.28 -23.27
C ARG A 5 50.81 21.05 -23.12
N SER A 6 50.26 20.33 -24.10
CA SER A 6 49.22 19.25 -24.02
C SER A 6 48.04 19.35 -23.05
N SER A 7 46.84 19.22 -23.63
CA SER A 7 45.57 18.92 -22.94
C SER A 7 45.58 17.57 -22.20
N LEU A 8 44.79 17.50 -21.12
CA LEU A 8 44.36 16.26 -20.48
C LEU A 8 42.84 16.26 -20.36
N LEU A 9 42.18 15.67 -21.35
CA LEU A 9 40.77 15.29 -21.26
C LEU A 9 40.65 14.04 -20.38
N PHE A 10 39.79 14.08 -19.37
CA PHE A 10 39.37 12.87 -18.67
C PHE A 10 38.52 12.01 -19.63
N ARG A 11 39.17 11.05 -20.28
CA ARG A 11 38.49 9.84 -20.74
C ARG A 11 38.33 8.93 -19.53
N GLU A 12 37.11 8.76 -19.05
CA GLU A 12 36.79 7.55 -18.29
C GLU A 12 37.03 6.35 -19.22
N THR A 13 37.99 5.51 -18.83
CA THR A 13 38.28 4.29 -19.57
C THR A 13 37.28 3.25 -19.10
N LEU A 14 36.30 2.95 -19.95
CA LEU A 14 35.50 1.73 -19.84
C LEU A 14 36.47 0.55 -19.77
N VAL A 15 36.60 -0.05 -18.58
CA VAL A 15 37.49 -1.19 -18.34
C VAL A 15 36.95 -2.35 -19.18
N SER A 16 37.78 -2.92 -20.04
CA SER A 16 37.31 -3.94 -20.98
C SER A 16 36.94 -5.24 -20.27
N GLU A 17 36.02 -6.02 -20.83
CA GLU A 17 35.65 -7.34 -20.31
C GLU A 17 36.90 -8.20 -20.05
N ALA A 18 37.87 -8.16 -20.97
CA ALA A 18 39.13 -8.88 -20.86
C ALA A 18 40.00 -8.41 -19.67
N ASP A 19 40.00 -7.11 -19.34
CA ASP A 19 40.73 -6.58 -18.19
C ASP A 19 40.05 -6.96 -16.86
N ILE A 20 38.71 -6.97 -16.80
CA ILE A 20 37.95 -7.40 -15.62
C ILE A 20 38.12 -8.91 -15.41
N ILE A 21 38.00 -9.73 -16.48
CA ILE A 21 38.29 -11.17 -16.43
C ILE A 21 39.72 -11.42 -15.94
N LYS A 22 40.70 -10.68 -16.44
CA LYS A 22 42.12 -10.80 -16.04
C LYS A 22 42.33 -10.42 -14.57
N ALA A 23 41.68 -9.36 -14.08
CA ALA A 23 41.70 -8.98 -12.67
C ALA A 23 41.03 -10.04 -11.77
N GLY A 24 39.89 -10.59 -12.20
CA GLY A 24 39.19 -11.67 -11.50
C GLY A 24 40.02 -12.94 -11.43
N ILE A 25 40.71 -13.31 -12.51
CA ILE A 25 41.64 -14.46 -12.54
C ILE A 25 42.80 -14.24 -11.56
N ALA A 26 43.36 -13.03 -11.50
CA ALA A 26 44.43 -12.71 -10.55
C ALA A 26 43.97 -12.83 -9.08
N ALA A 27 42.80 -12.29 -8.75
CA ALA A 27 42.19 -12.43 -7.42
C ALA A 27 41.89 -13.90 -7.08
N PHE A 28 41.35 -14.65 -8.03
CA PHE A 28 41.08 -16.09 -7.88
C PHE A 28 42.36 -16.89 -7.59
N GLN A 29 43.45 -16.56 -8.28
CA GLN A 29 44.77 -17.19 -8.10
C GLN A 29 45.44 -16.79 -6.79
N SER A 30 45.19 -15.59 -6.25
CA SER A 30 45.65 -15.19 -4.91
C SER A 30 44.76 -15.71 -3.77
N GLY A 31 43.75 -16.52 -4.06
CA GLY A 31 42.80 -17.06 -3.07
C GLY A 31 41.69 -16.09 -2.64
N ASP A 32 41.65 -14.88 -3.19
CA ASP A 32 40.64 -13.85 -2.90
C ASP A 32 39.36 -14.14 -3.69
N ARG A 33 38.59 -15.12 -3.18
CA ARG A 33 37.36 -15.60 -3.82
C ARG A 33 36.25 -14.56 -3.86
N ALA A 34 36.13 -13.73 -2.82
CA ALA A 34 35.13 -12.66 -2.77
C ALA A 34 35.37 -11.60 -3.85
N LYS A 35 36.60 -11.13 -4.01
CA LYS A 35 36.96 -10.18 -5.07
C LYS A 35 36.87 -10.81 -6.47
N ALA A 36 37.25 -12.08 -6.60
CA ALA A 36 37.09 -12.81 -7.85
C ALA A 36 35.62 -12.91 -8.27
N SER A 37 34.72 -13.29 -7.36
CA SER A 37 33.29 -13.39 -7.66
C SER A 37 32.66 -12.04 -7.97
N ALA A 38 33.01 -10.97 -7.24
CA ALA A 38 32.56 -9.61 -7.56
C ALA A 38 32.98 -9.17 -8.98
N LEU A 39 34.22 -9.45 -9.38
CA LEU A 39 34.73 -9.11 -10.72
C LEU A 39 34.07 -9.96 -11.82
N PHE A 40 33.85 -11.26 -11.61
CA PHE A 40 33.15 -12.09 -12.59
C PHE A 40 31.63 -11.82 -12.63
N ALA A 41 31.03 -11.38 -11.52
CA ALA A 41 29.64 -10.88 -11.48
C ALA A 41 29.50 -9.59 -12.32
N GLN A 42 30.47 -8.68 -12.23
CA GLN A 42 30.53 -7.51 -13.11
C GLN A 42 30.65 -7.91 -14.59
N VAL A 43 31.46 -8.91 -14.93
CA VAL A 43 31.58 -9.43 -16.30
C VAL A 43 30.23 -9.93 -16.83
N VAL A 44 29.50 -10.76 -16.08
CA VAL A 44 28.21 -11.29 -16.56
C VAL A 44 27.08 -10.26 -16.53
N LYS A 45 27.14 -9.24 -15.66
CA LYS A 45 26.21 -8.09 -15.72
C LYS A 45 26.46 -7.20 -16.94
N GLN A 46 27.71 -7.07 -17.38
CA GLN A 46 28.07 -6.33 -18.60
C GLN A 46 27.86 -7.13 -19.89
N ASN A 47 28.12 -8.44 -19.87
CA ASN A 47 27.92 -9.36 -20.98
C ASN A 47 27.23 -10.65 -20.50
N PRO A 48 25.88 -10.70 -20.49
CA PRO A 48 25.12 -11.89 -20.09
C PRO A 48 25.33 -13.14 -20.97
N THR A 49 26.06 -13.01 -22.09
CA THR A 49 26.45 -14.11 -22.98
C THR A 49 27.92 -14.53 -22.87
N SER A 50 28.69 -13.96 -21.93
CA SER A 50 30.08 -14.33 -21.71
C SER A 50 30.21 -15.74 -21.10
N GLU A 51 30.45 -16.74 -21.95
CA GLU A 51 30.69 -18.14 -21.53
C GLU A 51 31.81 -18.21 -20.47
N GLN A 52 32.89 -17.45 -20.68
CA GLN A 52 34.01 -17.38 -19.74
C GLN A 52 33.64 -16.65 -18.45
N GLY A 53 32.87 -15.55 -18.53
CA GLY A 53 32.36 -14.83 -17.36
C GLY A 53 31.54 -15.74 -16.45
N TRP A 54 30.53 -16.43 -16.99
CA TRP A 54 29.69 -17.34 -16.22
C TRP A 54 30.47 -18.53 -15.65
N TYR A 55 31.38 -19.12 -16.42
CA TYR A 55 32.19 -20.24 -15.92
C TYR A 55 33.10 -19.81 -14.77
N MET A 56 33.78 -18.66 -14.91
CA MET A 56 34.68 -18.15 -13.87
C MET A 56 33.92 -17.68 -12.63
N LEU A 57 32.74 -17.06 -12.79
CA LEU A 57 31.84 -16.74 -11.68
C LEU A 57 31.46 -18.01 -10.90
N GLY A 58 30.94 -19.03 -11.59
CA GLY A 58 30.54 -20.30 -10.98
C GLY A 58 31.67 -21.04 -10.29
N MET A 59 32.92 -20.91 -10.76
CA MET A 59 34.08 -21.47 -10.07
C MET A 59 34.51 -20.65 -8.83
N SER A 60 34.16 -19.37 -8.77
CA SER A 60 34.60 -18.40 -7.74
C SER A 60 33.70 -18.30 -6.52
N VAL A 61 32.37 -18.43 -6.70
CA VAL A 61 31.38 -18.41 -5.61
C VAL A 61 31.54 -19.58 -4.65
N SER A 62 31.08 -19.40 -3.40
CA SER A 62 31.12 -20.39 -2.32
C SER A 62 29.90 -21.30 -2.27
N SER A 63 28.71 -20.78 -2.60
CA SER A 63 27.45 -21.53 -2.65
C SER A 63 27.48 -22.59 -3.78
N PRO A 64 27.18 -23.87 -3.50
CA PRO A 64 26.98 -24.89 -4.52
C PRO A 64 25.87 -24.54 -5.53
N GLU A 65 24.82 -23.86 -5.05
CA GLU A 65 23.61 -23.50 -5.79
C GLU A 65 23.90 -22.38 -6.80
N GLN A 66 24.57 -21.32 -6.37
CA GLN A 66 25.08 -20.24 -7.24
C GLN A 66 26.06 -20.79 -8.28
N ARG A 67 26.91 -21.75 -7.89
CA ARG A 67 27.83 -22.44 -8.78
C ARG A 67 27.07 -23.26 -9.82
N GLU A 68 26.06 -24.03 -9.42
CA GLU A 68 25.21 -24.79 -10.33
C GLU A 68 24.45 -23.88 -11.31
N TYR A 69 23.84 -22.80 -10.85
CA TYR A 69 23.20 -21.79 -11.70
C TYR A 69 24.18 -21.25 -12.75
N CYS A 70 25.36 -20.80 -12.33
CA CYS A 70 26.37 -20.26 -13.24
C CYS A 70 26.81 -21.29 -14.29
N LEU A 71 27.01 -22.56 -13.89
CA LEU A 71 27.39 -23.63 -14.82
C LEU A 71 26.23 -24.03 -15.75
N LYS A 72 24.98 -23.94 -15.31
CA LYS A 72 23.78 -24.05 -16.17
C LYS A 72 23.73 -22.90 -17.20
N ARG A 73 24.03 -21.66 -16.81
CA ARG A 73 24.16 -20.52 -17.74
C ARG A 73 25.27 -20.75 -18.79
N VAL A 74 26.41 -21.32 -18.40
CA VAL A 74 27.47 -21.73 -19.36
C VAL A 74 26.93 -22.74 -20.37
N LEU A 75 26.14 -23.73 -19.95
CA LEU A 75 25.57 -24.72 -20.87
C LEU A 75 24.41 -24.18 -21.72
N ALA A 76 23.71 -23.13 -21.28
CA ALA A 76 22.73 -22.43 -22.11
C ALA A 76 23.41 -21.62 -23.24
N ILE A 77 24.59 -21.04 -22.97
CA ILE A 77 25.40 -20.29 -23.94
C ILE A 77 26.15 -21.24 -24.89
N ASN A 78 26.82 -22.26 -24.32
CA ASN A 78 27.57 -23.27 -25.05
C ASN A 78 27.23 -24.67 -24.51
N PRO A 79 26.23 -25.36 -25.09
CA PRO A 79 25.85 -26.71 -24.68
C PRO A 79 27.00 -27.73 -24.75
N ASN A 80 28.07 -27.45 -25.51
CA ASN A 80 29.21 -28.34 -25.69
C ASN A 80 30.38 -28.06 -24.73
N ASN A 81 30.26 -27.10 -23.80
CA ASN A 81 31.30 -26.84 -22.80
C ASN A 81 31.51 -28.06 -21.88
N GLN A 82 32.58 -28.80 -22.13
CA GLN A 82 32.91 -30.01 -21.36
C GLN A 82 33.29 -29.72 -19.91
N HIS A 83 33.78 -28.52 -19.59
CA HIS A 83 34.16 -28.16 -18.23
C HIS A 83 32.91 -28.00 -17.36
N ALA A 84 31.92 -27.23 -17.81
CA ALA A 84 30.64 -27.08 -17.11
C ALA A 84 29.89 -28.40 -16.97
N ARG A 85 29.82 -29.21 -18.04
CA ARG A 85 29.25 -30.58 -17.95
C ARG A 85 29.93 -31.43 -16.87
N ARG A 86 31.27 -31.43 -16.79
CA ARG A 86 32.02 -32.19 -15.78
C ARG A 86 31.82 -31.66 -14.35
N GLN A 87 31.62 -30.35 -14.17
CA GLN A 87 31.34 -29.76 -12.86
C GLN A 87 29.90 -30.03 -12.38
N LEU A 88 28.95 -30.27 -13.31
CA LEU A 88 27.55 -30.61 -13.03
C LEU A 88 27.25 -32.12 -13.03
N THR A 89 28.24 -32.98 -13.29
CA THR A 89 28.06 -34.44 -13.23
C THR A 89 28.40 -34.93 -11.82
N PRO A 90 27.49 -35.63 -11.11
CA PRO A 90 27.81 -36.22 -9.81
C PRO A 90 29.00 -37.17 -9.91
N GLN A 91 30.00 -37.00 -9.04
CA GLN A 91 31.07 -37.99 -8.92
C GLN A 91 30.52 -39.24 -8.22
N PRO A 92 30.83 -40.47 -8.69
CA PRO A 92 30.47 -41.68 -7.97
C PRO A 92 31.19 -41.69 -6.61
N ALA A 93 30.45 -41.99 -5.54
CA ALA A 93 31.02 -42.14 -4.22
C ALA A 93 32.13 -43.22 -4.21
N PRO A 94 33.21 -43.05 -3.42
CA PRO A 94 34.20 -44.10 -3.27
C PRO A 94 33.53 -45.36 -2.70
N PRO A 95 33.92 -46.57 -3.17
CA PRO A 95 33.32 -47.80 -2.69
C PRO A 95 33.53 -47.95 -1.17
N PRO A 96 32.54 -48.47 -0.42
CA PRO A 96 32.67 -48.65 1.02
C PRO A 96 33.87 -49.55 1.34
N ALA A 97 34.62 -49.18 2.38
CA ALA A 97 35.85 -49.86 2.75
C ALA A 97 35.60 -51.36 3.01
N SER A 98 36.30 -52.21 2.26
CA SER A 98 36.16 -53.66 2.36
C SER A 98 36.65 -54.16 3.72
N PHE A 99 35.73 -54.59 4.59
CA PHE A 99 36.08 -55.24 5.85
C PHE A 99 36.94 -56.49 5.59
N PRO A 100 38.11 -56.64 6.23
CA PRO A 100 38.96 -57.80 6.02
C PRO A 100 38.33 -59.04 6.65
N SER A 101 38.07 -60.07 5.83
CA SER A 101 37.52 -61.35 6.28
C SER A 101 38.53 -62.11 7.15
N GLN A 102 38.36 -62.08 8.47
CA GLN A 102 39.12 -62.96 9.37
C GLN A 102 38.60 -64.39 9.29
N SER A 103 39.52 -65.34 9.15
CA SER A 103 39.22 -66.77 9.07
C SER A 103 39.09 -67.40 10.46
N LEU A 104 38.17 -68.36 10.58
CA LEU A 104 37.92 -69.09 11.82
C LEU A 104 39.13 -69.93 12.25
N ARG A 105 39.58 -69.74 13.49
CA ARG A 105 40.31 -70.74 14.28
C ARG A 105 39.89 -70.70 15.75
N SER A 106 39.53 -71.87 16.27
CA SER A 106 39.53 -72.25 17.69
C SER A 106 40.97 -72.25 18.25
N GLU A 107 41.29 -72.23 19.55
CA GLU A 107 40.58 -72.40 20.85
C GLU A 107 41.57 -71.89 21.96
N PRO A 108 41.36 -72.00 23.30
CA PRO A 108 40.15 -72.23 24.11
C PRO A 108 39.99 -71.21 25.30
N VAL A 109 39.07 -71.51 26.23
CA VAL A 109 38.59 -70.71 27.38
C VAL A 109 39.62 -70.48 28.52
N SER A 110 39.54 -69.31 29.18
CA SER A 110 39.91 -69.12 30.60
C SER A 110 38.92 -68.16 31.31
N GLN A 111 38.88 -68.17 32.65
CA GLN A 111 37.80 -67.59 33.49
C GLN A 111 38.13 -66.22 34.15
N PRO A 112 37.14 -65.47 34.66
CA PRO A 112 37.26 -64.01 34.91
C PRO A 112 37.75 -63.61 36.32
N GLN A 113 38.22 -62.36 36.43
CA GLN A 113 38.47 -61.66 37.70
C GLN A 113 37.81 -60.26 37.74
N LYS A 114 37.86 -59.60 38.90
CA LYS A 114 36.85 -58.62 39.37
C LYS A 114 37.42 -57.22 39.67
N ARG A 115 36.57 -56.19 39.46
CA ARG A 115 36.60 -54.84 40.10
C ARG A 115 37.83 -53.97 39.74
N PHE A 116 37.85 -52.65 40.01
CA PHE A 116 36.94 -51.77 40.77
C PHE A 116 36.38 -50.60 39.94
N ILE A 117 35.33 -49.96 40.48
CA ILE A 117 34.86 -48.61 40.15
C ILE A 117 34.97 -47.80 41.46
N GLU A 118 35.30 -46.51 41.38
CA GLU A 118 35.48 -45.64 42.55
C GLU A 118 34.85 -44.26 42.30
N GLU A 119 34.06 -43.77 43.26
CA GLU A 119 33.39 -42.46 43.28
C GLU A 119 34.05 -41.53 44.30
N PRO A 120 34.03 -40.20 44.11
CA PRO A 120 34.11 -39.22 45.19
C PRO A 120 32.72 -38.80 45.70
N LYS A 121 32.64 -38.38 46.97
CA LYS A 121 31.39 -38.22 47.75
C LYS A 121 30.93 -36.76 47.93
N SER A 122 29.72 -36.61 48.45
CA SER A 122 29.00 -35.36 48.77
C SER A 122 29.20 -34.81 50.19
N GLU A 123 29.08 -33.47 50.32
CA GLU A 123 28.53 -32.72 51.50
C GLU A 123 29.29 -32.73 52.85
N PRO A 124 28.95 -31.91 53.90
CA PRO A 124 27.75 -31.04 54.08
C PRO A 124 27.91 -29.57 54.63
N ALA A 125 26.87 -28.76 54.38
CA ALA A 125 26.16 -27.71 55.19
C ALA A 125 26.82 -26.83 56.30
N SER A 126 26.42 -25.53 56.39
CA SER A 126 25.47 -24.97 57.43
C SER A 126 25.66 -23.49 57.95
N ILE A 127 24.52 -22.75 58.06
CA ILE A 127 24.05 -21.83 59.16
C ILE A 127 24.58 -20.36 59.38
N ALA A 128 23.62 -19.44 59.69
CA ALA A 128 23.65 -18.07 60.30
C ALA A 128 24.33 -16.89 59.52
N GLU A 129 23.83 -15.64 59.42
CA GLU A 129 23.22 -14.64 60.37
C GLU A 129 24.25 -14.05 61.38
N GLU A 130 24.39 -12.74 61.65
CA GLU A 130 23.37 -11.69 61.96
C GLU A 130 23.91 -10.21 61.89
N LYS A 131 23.03 -9.24 61.50
CA LYS A 131 22.94 -7.75 61.73
C LYS A 131 24.16 -6.83 62.06
N LEU A 132 24.14 -5.61 61.48
CA LEU A 132 23.78 -4.32 62.15
C LEU A 132 23.44 -3.23 61.08
N ARG A 133 22.29 -2.52 61.18
CA ARG A 133 22.09 -1.08 61.55
C ARG A 133 22.83 -0.04 60.67
N GLU A 134 22.23 1.09 60.28
CA GLU A 134 21.28 1.93 61.05
C GLU A 134 20.20 2.69 60.21
N SER A 135 19.32 3.42 60.92
CA SER A 135 18.10 4.20 60.54
C SER A 135 18.27 5.31 59.46
N VAL A 136 17.24 5.97 58.90
CA VAL A 136 16.00 6.63 59.44
C VAL A 136 14.90 6.63 58.33
N SER A 137 13.65 6.14 58.52
CA SER A 137 12.43 6.84 59.01
C SER A 137 12.03 8.10 58.19
N THR A 138 10.77 8.45 57.86
CA THR A 138 9.37 7.95 58.04
C THR A 138 8.47 8.80 57.10
N SER A 139 7.17 8.62 56.78
CA SER A 139 6.00 7.73 57.09
C SER A 139 4.80 8.26 56.25
N SER A 140 3.68 7.59 55.93
CA SER A 140 3.18 6.20 56.03
C SER A 140 1.77 6.10 55.40
N MET A 141 1.38 4.94 54.85
CA MET A 141 0.02 4.30 54.85
C MET A 141 -1.25 5.14 54.54
N ALA A 142 -2.12 4.77 53.58
CA ALA A 142 -3.07 3.64 53.58
C ALA A 142 -4.26 3.80 54.59
N GLU A 143 -5.48 3.29 54.38
CA GLU A 143 -5.98 2.27 53.42
C GLU A 143 -7.47 2.48 53.01
N LYS A 144 -8.02 1.51 52.26
CA LYS A 144 -9.38 1.36 51.69
C LYS A 144 -10.57 1.76 52.60
N SER A 145 -11.69 2.17 51.99
CA SER A 145 -13.01 1.51 52.22
C SER A 145 -14.15 2.00 51.32
N THR A 146 -15.08 1.07 51.05
CA THR A 146 -16.47 1.24 50.57
C THR A 146 -17.32 0.14 51.25
N PRO A 147 -18.67 0.09 51.15
CA PRO A 147 -19.66 1.09 50.72
C PRO A 147 -20.75 1.38 51.79
N ILE A 148 -21.57 2.44 51.61
CA ILE A 148 -22.89 2.57 52.28
C ILE A 148 -23.94 3.16 51.31
N GLU A 149 -25.15 2.59 51.29
CA GLU A 149 -26.31 3.03 50.51
C GLU A 149 -27.40 3.66 51.42
N LYS A 150 -28.01 4.81 51.05
CA LYS A 150 -29.39 5.19 51.48
C LYS A 150 -30.05 6.38 50.73
N LYS A 151 -30.82 6.03 49.69
CA LYS A 151 -32.16 6.52 49.28
C LYS A 151 -32.63 8.00 49.46
N LYS A 152 -33.24 8.49 48.36
CA LYS A 152 -34.16 9.65 48.15
C LYS A 152 -33.49 11.03 48.07
N SER A 153 -34.00 12.00 47.29
CA SER A 153 -35.32 12.10 46.62
C SER A 153 -35.25 12.50 45.14
N SER A 154 -36.40 12.52 44.46
CA SER A 154 -36.52 12.66 43.00
C SER A 154 -36.83 14.07 42.50
N VAL A 155 -36.01 14.60 41.59
CA VAL A 155 -36.41 15.68 40.66
C VAL A 155 -36.02 15.28 39.24
N ARG A 156 -36.98 14.76 38.47
CA ARG A 156 -36.77 14.28 37.09
C ARG A 156 -36.75 15.46 36.10
N LYS A 157 -35.69 16.28 36.13
CA LYS A 157 -35.44 17.23 35.03
C LYS A 157 -35.25 16.45 33.73
N LYS A 158 -36.19 16.58 32.79
CA LYS A 158 -35.99 16.21 31.38
C LYS A 158 -34.77 16.99 30.89
N LYS A 159 -33.64 16.32 30.67
CA LYS A 159 -32.47 16.94 30.02
C LYS A 159 -32.75 16.97 28.53
N ASP A 160 -32.46 18.09 27.89
CA ASP A 160 -32.88 18.38 26.53
C ASP A 160 -31.89 17.80 25.51
N ASN A 161 -32.00 16.50 25.24
CA ASN A 161 -31.10 15.77 24.33
C ASN A 161 -31.03 16.41 22.93
N SER A 162 -32.13 17.06 22.49
CA SER A 162 -32.22 17.83 21.25
C SER A 162 -31.09 18.84 21.09
N ARG A 163 -30.63 19.46 22.20
CA ARG A 163 -29.56 20.46 22.18
C ARG A 163 -28.18 19.83 22.05
N ILE A 164 -27.97 18.63 22.58
CA ILE A 164 -26.68 17.92 22.44
C ILE A 164 -26.53 17.44 21.00
N ILE A 165 -27.59 16.87 20.41
CA ILE A 165 -27.64 16.49 18.99
C ILE A 165 -27.42 17.71 18.09
N LEU A 166 -28.08 18.83 18.39
CA LEU A 166 -27.90 20.06 17.61
C LEU A 166 -26.47 20.62 17.74
N TYR A 167 -25.86 20.62 18.93
CA TYR A 167 -24.45 21.04 19.08
C TYR A 167 -23.47 20.12 18.36
N SER A 168 -23.74 18.80 18.28
CA SER A 168 -22.93 17.91 17.44
C SER A 168 -23.14 18.17 15.96
N VAL A 169 -24.37 18.42 15.47
CA VAL A 169 -24.62 18.80 14.06
C VAL A 169 -23.93 20.13 13.71
N ILE A 170 -23.93 21.12 14.62
CA ILE A 170 -23.23 22.39 14.41
C ILE A 170 -21.71 22.19 14.43
N ALA A 171 -21.19 21.30 15.28
CA ALA A 171 -19.78 20.93 15.27
C ALA A 171 -19.40 20.21 13.96
N SER A 172 -20.19 19.21 13.52
CA SER A 172 -20.05 18.52 12.24
C SER A 172 -20.15 19.48 11.05
N PHE A 173 -20.97 20.52 11.12
CA PHE A 173 -21.07 21.54 10.07
C PHE A 173 -19.77 22.37 9.93
N PHE A 174 -19.10 22.74 11.04
CA PHE A 174 -17.82 23.47 10.99
C PHE A 174 -16.58 22.57 10.92
N ILE A 175 -16.72 21.29 11.26
CA ILE A 175 -15.76 20.25 10.90
C ILE A 175 -15.87 20.05 9.39
N GLY A 176 -17.02 19.65 8.86
CA GLY A 176 -17.29 19.40 7.45
C GLY A 176 -16.84 20.53 6.50
N ILE A 177 -17.23 21.80 6.76
CA ILE A 177 -16.76 22.95 5.96
C ILE A 177 -15.21 23.11 5.96
N CYS A 178 -14.51 22.54 6.95
CA CYS A 178 -13.06 22.54 7.07
C CYS A 178 -12.39 21.16 6.82
N THR A 179 -13.16 20.08 6.60
CA THR A 179 -12.66 18.68 6.55
C THR A 179 -13.35 17.77 5.53
N LEU A 180 -14.34 18.22 4.75
CA LEU A 180 -15.01 17.38 3.73
C LEU A 180 -14.08 16.91 2.60
N GLY A 181 -12.87 17.48 2.49
CA GLY A 181 -11.80 16.95 1.63
C GLY A 181 -10.96 15.81 2.25
N GLY A 182 -11.18 15.44 3.51
CA GLY A 182 -10.35 14.44 4.22
C GLY A 182 -11.11 13.45 5.12
N ALA A 183 -12.19 13.87 5.79
CA ALA A 183 -12.97 12.99 6.68
C ALA A 183 -13.62 11.81 5.93
N PHE A 184 -13.90 11.98 4.64
CA PHE A 184 -14.57 10.99 3.80
C PHE A 184 -13.73 9.73 3.51
N LEU A 185 -12.41 9.78 3.70
CA LEU A 185 -11.55 8.59 3.58
C LEU A 185 -11.71 7.60 4.75
N ILE A 186 -12.26 8.04 5.88
CA ILE A 186 -12.22 7.29 7.15
C ILE A 186 -13.59 6.66 7.49
N LEU A 187 -14.70 7.27 7.10
CA LEU A 187 -16.01 6.95 7.69
C LEU A 187 -16.92 5.98 6.90
N ARG A 188 -16.62 5.65 5.63
CA ARG A 188 -17.56 4.90 4.78
C ARG A 188 -17.60 3.36 4.97
N ASN A 189 -16.84 2.81 5.93
CA ASN A 189 -16.91 1.37 6.27
C ASN A 189 -18.05 1.02 7.25
N GLY A 190 -18.80 2.02 7.75
CA GLY A 190 -19.83 1.86 8.78
C GLY A 190 -21.26 1.59 8.29
N LEU A 191 -21.67 0.31 8.31
CA LEU A 191 -23.06 -0.19 8.29
C LEU A 191 -23.96 0.16 7.10
N LEU A 192 -24.50 -0.87 6.44
CA LEU A 192 -25.94 -1.14 6.42
C LEU A 192 -26.24 -2.60 6.02
N ALA A 193 -26.77 -3.40 6.95
CA ALA A 193 -27.12 -4.80 6.71
C ALA A 193 -28.63 -5.04 6.97
N ALA A 194 -29.36 -5.48 5.94
CA ALA A 194 -30.80 -5.74 5.93
C ALA A 194 -31.12 -6.85 4.88
N PRO A 195 -32.24 -7.59 5.00
CA PRO A 195 -32.08 -9.03 5.19
C PRO A 195 -32.59 -9.94 4.06
N VAL A 196 -32.15 -11.20 4.12
CA VAL A 196 -32.42 -12.28 3.16
C VAL A 196 -33.90 -12.68 3.09
N GLY A 197 -34.41 -12.83 1.85
CA GLY A 197 -35.68 -13.51 1.52
C GLY A 197 -35.43 -14.92 0.94
N PRO A 198 -36.39 -15.86 1.04
CA PRO A 198 -36.13 -17.28 0.85
C PRO A 198 -36.12 -17.77 -0.61
N SER A 199 -35.38 -18.86 -0.84
CA SER A 199 -35.22 -19.55 -2.12
C SER A 199 -36.53 -20.10 -2.71
N ILE A 200 -36.61 -20.13 -4.04
CA ILE A 200 -37.49 -21.03 -4.81
C ILE A 200 -36.59 -22.01 -5.55
N ALA A 201 -36.99 -23.29 -5.61
CA ALA A 201 -36.18 -24.38 -6.15
C ALA A 201 -36.84 -25.05 -7.37
N MET A 202 -36.08 -25.98 -8.00
CA MET A 202 -36.41 -26.89 -9.10
C MET A 202 -36.20 -26.36 -10.54
N PRO A 203 -35.96 -27.25 -11.54
CA PRO A 203 -35.61 -28.68 -11.47
C PRO A 203 -34.26 -29.03 -12.16
N ALA A 204 -33.88 -30.31 -12.12
CA ALA A 204 -32.63 -30.84 -12.69
C ALA A 204 -32.75 -31.25 -14.18
N THR A 205 -31.77 -32.05 -14.66
CA THR A 205 -31.55 -32.58 -16.03
C THR A 205 -31.08 -31.52 -17.07
N GLN A 206 -30.15 -31.81 -17.98
CA GLN A 206 -29.73 -33.12 -18.52
C GLN A 206 -28.20 -33.35 -18.52
N THR A 207 -27.79 -34.60 -18.38
CA THR A 207 -26.39 -35.06 -18.49
C THR A 207 -25.99 -35.32 -19.94
N LEU A 208 -24.81 -34.83 -20.36
CA LEU A 208 -24.11 -35.28 -21.57
C LEU A 208 -22.98 -36.27 -21.22
N PRO A 209 -22.60 -37.19 -22.13
CA PRO A 209 -21.65 -38.26 -21.83
C PRO A 209 -20.20 -37.77 -21.75
N PRO A 210 -19.33 -38.46 -20.98
CA PRO A 210 -17.93 -38.06 -20.83
C PRO A 210 -17.14 -38.26 -22.14
N ILE A 211 -16.46 -37.21 -22.57
CA ILE A 211 -15.44 -37.29 -23.63
C ILE A 211 -14.16 -37.85 -23.00
N ILE A 212 -13.61 -38.93 -23.57
CA ILE A 212 -12.37 -39.55 -23.10
C ILE A 212 -11.16 -38.85 -23.75
N PRO A 213 -10.29 -38.15 -23.00
CA PRO A 213 -9.07 -37.56 -23.55
C PRO A 213 -7.96 -38.62 -23.60
N THR A 214 -7.73 -39.22 -24.78
CA THR A 214 -6.62 -40.16 -24.97
C THR A 214 -5.32 -39.41 -25.24
N GLY A 215 -4.39 -39.43 -24.27
CA GLY A 215 -2.97 -39.09 -24.50
C GLY A 215 -2.46 -37.88 -23.72
N THR A 216 -2.25 -38.04 -22.41
CA THR A 216 -1.41 -37.12 -21.63
C THR A 216 0.07 -37.29 -22.01
N PHE A 217 0.62 -36.32 -22.73
CA PHE A 217 2.08 -36.16 -22.78
C PHE A 217 2.55 -35.58 -21.45
N ALA A 218 3.19 -36.40 -20.62
CA ALA A 218 3.82 -35.94 -19.40
C ALA A 218 5.02 -35.04 -19.73
N VAL A 219 4.81 -33.72 -19.67
CA VAL A 219 5.90 -32.75 -19.58
C VAL A 219 6.61 -33.02 -18.25
N PRO A 220 7.94 -33.20 -18.20
CA PRO A 220 8.63 -33.38 -16.93
C PRO A 220 8.54 -32.08 -16.12
N SER A 221 8.03 -32.17 -14.89
CA SER A 221 7.98 -31.05 -13.96
C SER A 221 9.38 -30.41 -13.82
N PRO A 222 9.49 -29.07 -13.80
CA PRO A 222 10.77 -28.42 -13.51
C PRO A 222 11.22 -28.84 -12.12
N THR A 223 12.43 -29.39 -12.00
CA THR A 223 12.99 -29.73 -10.69
C THR A 223 13.16 -28.44 -9.89
N ALA A 224 12.42 -28.31 -8.79
CA ALA A 224 12.57 -27.19 -7.87
C ALA A 224 14.05 -27.05 -7.47
N LEU A 225 14.56 -25.82 -7.48
CA LEU A 225 15.85 -25.53 -6.85
C LEU A 225 15.69 -25.74 -5.35
N PRO A 226 16.63 -26.41 -4.66
CA PRO A 226 16.60 -26.44 -3.21
C PRO A 226 16.81 -25.02 -2.69
N SER A 227 15.80 -24.45 -2.03
CA SER A 227 15.98 -23.22 -1.25
C SER A 227 17.12 -23.47 -0.23
N PRO A 228 17.99 -22.47 0.03
CA PRO A 228 19.13 -22.67 0.92
C PRO A 228 18.65 -23.06 2.31
N LEU A 229 19.01 -24.28 2.75
CA LEU A 229 18.76 -24.71 4.11
C LEU A 229 19.42 -23.71 5.08
N PRO A 230 18.72 -23.27 6.14
CA PRO A 230 19.32 -22.35 7.10
C PRO A 230 20.57 -22.98 7.69
N THR A 231 21.70 -22.24 7.64
CA THR A 231 23.03 -22.78 7.96
C THR A 231 23.16 -23.24 9.42
N VAL A 232 22.24 -22.78 10.28
CA VAL A 232 22.05 -23.20 11.66
C VAL A 232 20.57 -23.47 11.90
N ALA A 233 20.24 -24.55 12.61
CA ALA A 233 18.86 -24.83 13.00
C ALA A 233 18.43 -23.96 14.20
N TYR A 234 17.35 -23.21 14.02
CA TYR A 234 16.61 -22.50 15.07
C TYR A 234 15.25 -23.16 15.28
N THR A 235 14.53 -22.77 16.33
CA THR A 235 13.12 -23.17 16.55
C THR A 235 12.27 -21.90 16.51
N PRO A 236 11.33 -21.76 15.58
CA PRO A 236 10.42 -20.61 15.54
C PRO A 236 9.52 -20.60 16.80
N GLU A 237 9.36 -19.44 17.44
CA GLU A 237 8.51 -19.25 18.63
C GLU A 237 7.39 -18.22 18.37
N PHE A 238 6.20 -18.46 18.93
CA PHE A 238 5.04 -17.56 18.83
C PHE A 238 4.59 -17.10 20.21
N GLU A 239 4.78 -15.80 20.48
CA GLU A 239 4.41 -15.14 21.73
C GLU A 239 2.99 -14.55 21.60
N GLU A 240 1.98 -15.20 22.18
CA GLU A 240 0.60 -14.70 22.14
C GLU A 240 0.42 -13.47 23.06
N VAL A 241 -0.18 -12.39 22.53
CA VAL A 241 -0.41 -11.13 23.24
C VAL A 241 -1.86 -10.67 23.09
N SER A 242 -2.27 -9.67 23.88
CA SER A 242 -3.54 -8.98 23.64
C SER A 242 -3.47 -8.19 22.34
N CYS A 243 -4.51 -8.27 21.49
CA CYS A 243 -4.58 -7.51 20.25
C CYS A 243 -4.45 -6.00 20.51
N TRP A 244 -3.74 -5.30 19.61
CA TRP A 244 -3.45 -3.87 19.70
C TRP A 244 -4.67 -2.97 19.41
N PHE A 245 -5.78 -3.57 18.98
CA PHE A 245 -7.03 -2.93 18.54
C PHE A 245 -8.25 -3.47 19.30
N GLU A 246 -9.36 -2.72 19.30
CA GLU A 246 -10.63 -3.18 19.88
C GLU A 246 -11.27 -4.26 18.98
N VAL A 247 -11.42 -5.48 19.52
CA VAL A 247 -12.09 -6.60 18.83
C VAL A 247 -13.61 -6.47 18.98
N TYR A 248 -14.35 -6.49 17.87
CA TYR A 248 -15.80 -6.36 17.87
C TYR A 248 -16.53 -7.60 18.44
N ASP A 249 -17.70 -7.38 19.05
CA ASP A 249 -18.57 -8.44 19.57
C ASP A 249 -18.86 -9.51 18.50
N GLY A 250 -18.45 -10.76 18.78
CA GLY A 250 -18.68 -11.91 17.89
C GLY A 250 -17.55 -12.20 16.89
N VAL A 251 -16.46 -11.43 16.90
CA VAL A 251 -15.22 -11.76 16.19
C VAL A 251 -14.25 -12.46 17.14
N ASP A 252 -13.65 -13.57 16.71
CA ASP A 252 -12.59 -14.27 17.44
C ASP A 252 -11.24 -13.99 16.73
N VAL A 253 -10.26 -13.50 17.47
CA VAL A 253 -8.96 -13.06 16.96
C VAL A 253 -7.86 -13.46 17.94
N ARG A 254 -6.83 -14.13 17.44
CA ARG A 254 -5.58 -14.36 18.19
C ARG A 254 -4.50 -13.44 17.65
N CYS A 255 -3.86 -12.68 18.53
CA CYS A 255 -2.75 -11.78 18.19
C CYS A 255 -1.46 -12.24 18.88
N GLY A 256 -0.31 -12.01 18.24
CA GLY A 256 0.96 -12.45 18.79
C GLY A 256 2.16 -11.99 17.98
N TYR A 257 3.35 -12.21 18.53
CA TYR A 257 4.61 -12.01 17.85
C TYR A 257 5.20 -13.35 17.38
N ALA A 258 5.46 -13.47 16.08
CA ALA A 258 6.29 -14.51 15.52
C ALA A 258 7.77 -14.11 15.65
N ILE A 259 8.53 -14.86 16.45
CA ILE A 259 9.95 -14.60 16.72
C ILE A 259 10.79 -15.39 15.72
N VAL A 260 11.57 -14.67 14.89
CA VAL A 260 12.37 -15.24 13.80
C VAL A 260 13.75 -14.58 13.72
N PRO A 261 14.79 -15.26 13.20
CA PRO A 261 16.09 -14.65 12.90
C PRO A 261 15.98 -13.40 11.99
N GLU A 262 16.78 -12.37 12.26
CA GLU A 262 16.84 -11.17 11.41
C GLU A 262 17.41 -11.51 10.03
N GLU A 263 18.46 -12.33 9.91
CA GLU A 263 19.02 -12.75 8.61
C GLU A 263 19.19 -14.28 8.58
N ARG A 264 18.64 -14.98 7.58
CA ARG A 264 18.68 -16.47 7.56
C ARG A 264 20.07 -17.04 7.31
N SER A 265 21.01 -16.21 6.86
CA SER A 265 22.45 -16.50 6.77
C SER A 265 23.30 -16.01 7.95
N GLY A 266 22.70 -15.26 8.89
CA GLY A 266 23.39 -14.63 10.02
C GLY A 266 23.50 -15.50 11.27
N ASP A 267 23.59 -14.86 12.43
CA ASP A 267 23.46 -15.53 13.73
C ASP A 267 21.97 -15.74 14.03
N PRO A 268 21.48 -16.97 14.29
CA PRO A 268 20.07 -17.22 14.56
C PRO A 268 19.59 -16.70 15.92
N SER A 269 20.48 -16.15 16.76
CA SER A 269 20.12 -15.48 18.01
C SER A 269 19.91 -13.96 17.86
N ASP A 270 20.29 -13.37 16.73
CA ASP A 270 19.86 -12.02 16.34
C ASP A 270 18.43 -12.16 15.75
N THR A 271 17.40 -11.83 16.54
CA THR A 271 15.99 -12.09 16.20
C THR A 271 15.11 -10.84 16.16
N ILE A 272 14.14 -10.84 15.25
CA ILE A 272 13.05 -9.84 15.15
C ILE A 272 11.70 -10.45 15.59
N ARG A 273 10.74 -9.59 15.95
CA ARG A 273 9.39 -9.99 16.40
C ARG A 273 8.36 -9.46 15.40
N LEU A 274 7.69 -10.34 14.67
CA LEU A 274 6.71 -9.97 13.66
C LEU A 274 5.28 -10.00 14.22
N ALA A 275 4.57 -8.89 14.17
CA ALA A 275 3.20 -8.79 14.66
C ALA A 275 2.24 -9.54 13.72
N VAL A 276 1.48 -10.48 14.26
CA VAL A 276 0.52 -11.33 13.55
C VAL A 276 -0.86 -11.21 14.20
N ALA A 277 -1.91 -11.13 13.38
CA ALA A 277 -3.29 -11.33 13.81
C ALA A 277 -3.96 -12.43 12.98
N VAL A 278 -4.64 -13.35 13.66
CA VAL A 278 -5.35 -14.50 13.07
C VAL A 278 -6.83 -14.39 13.43
N PHE A 279 -7.63 -13.92 12.48
CA PHE A 279 -9.08 -13.87 12.57
C PHE A 279 -9.65 -15.27 12.32
N LYS A 280 -10.47 -15.75 13.24
CA LYS A 280 -10.99 -17.12 13.22
C LYS A 280 -12.31 -17.21 12.46
N GLY A 281 -12.32 -18.07 11.44
CA GLY A 281 -13.48 -18.35 10.62
C GLY A 281 -14.35 -19.47 11.20
N LYS A 282 -15.63 -19.46 10.79
CA LYS A 282 -16.66 -20.44 11.22
C LYS A 282 -16.35 -21.88 10.79
N ARG A 283 -15.32 -22.09 9.95
CA ARG A 283 -14.86 -23.37 9.41
C ARG A 283 -13.32 -23.44 9.37
N SER A 284 -12.66 -23.07 10.46
CA SER A 284 -11.20 -23.04 10.67
C SER A 284 -10.39 -24.33 10.36
N SER A 285 -11.04 -25.41 9.92
CA SER A 285 -10.39 -26.59 9.34
C SER A 285 -10.07 -26.47 7.85
N GLN A 286 -10.50 -25.42 7.17
CA GLN A 286 -10.14 -25.10 5.78
C GLN A 286 -8.78 -24.41 5.71
N THR A 287 -8.13 -24.49 4.55
CA THR A 287 -6.89 -23.75 4.26
C THR A 287 -7.11 -22.24 4.49
N PRO A 288 -6.29 -21.59 5.34
CA PRO A 288 -6.43 -20.17 5.63
C PRO A 288 -6.05 -19.30 4.43
N VAL A 289 -6.55 -18.07 4.42
CA VAL A 289 -5.96 -17.00 3.58
C VAL A 289 -4.91 -16.27 4.41
N MET A 290 -3.78 -15.94 3.80
CA MET A 290 -2.85 -14.94 4.33
C MET A 290 -2.75 -13.76 3.38
N PHE A 291 -3.11 -12.58 3.88
CA PHE A 291 -3.06 -11.34 3.11
C PHE A 291 -1.68 -10.70 3.19
N LEU A 292 -1.16 -10.30 2.03
CA LEU A 292 0.15 -9.70 1.85
C LEU A 292 -0.05 -8.28 1.33
N GLN A 293 0.23 -7.32 2.21
CA GLN A 293 0.02 -5.91 1.95
C GLN A 293 1.10 -5.31 1.03
N GLY A 294 0.71 -4.27 0.30
CA GLY A 294 1.55 -3.51 -0.62
C GLY A 294 2.44 -2.45 0.04
N GLY A 295 2.51 -1.28 -0.59
CA GLY A 295 3.47 -0.23 -0.27
C GLY A 295 4.65 -0.24 -1.25
N PRO A 296 5.81 -0.88 -0.96
CA PRO A 296 6.17 -1.59 0.27
C PRO A 296 6.17 -0.71 1.52
N GLY A 297 6.25 -1.32 2.70
CA GLY A 297 6.26 -0.59 3.98
C GLY A 297 4.89 -0.39 4.62
N ALA A 298 3.79 -0.73 3.94
CA ALA A 298 2.44 -0.51 4.46
C ALA A 298 2.01 -1.60 5.46
N GLU A 299 1.43 -1.19 6.58
CA GLU A 299 0.96 -2.09 7.65
C GLU A 299 -0.32 -2.86 7.27
N ALA A 300 -0.45 -4.06 7.83
CA ALA A 300 -1.53 -5.01 7.54
C ALA A 300 -2.35 -5.34 8.79
N VAL A 301 -1.75 -5.37 9.98
CA VAL A 301 -2.42 -5.72 11.23
C VAL A 301 -3.45 -4.65 11.61
N GLN A 302 -3.07 -3.37 11.62
CA GLN A 302 -4.00 -2.26 11.90
C GLN A 302 -5.05 -2.11 10.77
N LEU A 303 -4.60 -2.10 9.52
CA LEU A 303 -5.47 -2.04 8.33
C LEU A 303 -6.55 -3.13 8.31
N SER A 304 -6.26 -4.34 8.83
CA SER A 304 -7.23 -5.43 8.89
C SER A 304 -8.47 -5.11 9.74
N MET A 305 -8.37 -4.17 10.69
CA MET A 305 -9.51 -3.66 11.44
C MET A 305 -10.17 -2.47 10.76
N ASP A 306 -9.37 -1.48 10.31
CA ASP A 306 -9.91 -0.27 9.69
C ASP A 306 -10.66 -0.56 8.38
N ALA A 307 -10.23 -1.60 7.64
CA ALA A 307 -10.87 -2.15 6.46
C ALA A 307 -11.62 -3.48 6.69
N TYR A 308 -11.93 -3.85 7.94
CA TYR A 308 -12.46 -5.18 8.31
C TYR A 308 -13.61 -5.69 7.43
N SER A 309 -14.59 -4.82 7.12
CA SER A 309 -15.77 -5.18 6.33
C SER A 309 -15.48 -5.51 4.86
N ILE A 310 -14.36 -5.02 4.32
CA ILE A 310 -13.93 -5.21 2.93
C ILE A 310 -12.83 -6.28 2.85
N LEU A 311 -11.86 -6.25 3.76
CA LEU A 311 -10.63 -7.05 3.68
C LEU A 311 -10.72 -8.39 4.42
N VAL A 312 -11.43 -8.47 5.55
CA VAL A 312 -11.36 -9.62 6.46
C VAL A 312 -12.69 -10.38 6.51
N ALA A 313 -13.79 -9.67 6.77
CA ALA A 313 -15.13 -10.23 6.93
C ALA A 313 -15.57 -11.17 5.79
N PRO A 314 -15.23 -10.92 4.49
CA PRO A 314 -15.61 -11.83 3.40
C PRO A 314 -15.06 -13.26 3.52
N PHE A 315 -14.01 -13.51 4.29
CA PHE A 315 -13.37 -14.83 4.37
C PHE A 315 -13.84 -15.67 5.56
N LEU A 316 -14.32 -15.04 6.64
CA LEU A 316 -14.57 -15.69 7.94
C LEU A 316 -15.80 -16.62 7.98
N ASP A 317 -16.63 -16.68 6.94
CA ASP A 317 -17.66 -17.72 6.81
C ASP A 317 -17.07 -19.10 6.45
N GLU A 318 -15.84 -19.14 5.91
CA GLU A 318 -15.25 -20.36 5.33
C GLU A 318 -13.89 -20.75 5.89
N ARG A 319 -13.07 -19.81 6.35
CA ARG A 319 -11.66 -20.07 6.68
C ARG A 319 -11.10 -19.00 7.60
N ASP A 320 -9.97 -19.30 8.22
CA ASP A 320 -9.22 -18.31 8.99
C ASP A 320 -8.52 -17.32 8.05
N PHE A 321 -8.42 -16.07 8.50
CA PHE A 321 -7.75 -15.00 7.77
C PHE A 321 -6.56 -14.49 8.60
N ILE A 322 -5.37 -14.59 8.02
CA ILE A 322 -4.10 -14.24 8.68
C ILE A 322 -3.57 -12.96 8.06
N VAL A 323 -3.20 -12.00 8.91
CA VAL A 323 -2.40 -10.84 8.54
C VAL A 323 -1.15 -10.80 9.39
N PHE A 324 -0.05 -10.29 8.84
CA PHE A 324 1.14 -9.95 9.60
C PHE A 324 1.75 -8.67 9.07
N ASP A 325 2.31 -7.88 9.97
CA ASP A 325 3.12 -6.74 9.58
C ASP A 325 4.50 -7.26 9.16
N GLN A 326 4.85 -7.03 7.89
CA GLN A 326 6.11 -7.51 7.32
C GLN A 326 7.31 -6.94 8.08
N ARG A 327 8.45 -7.66 8.06
CA ARG A 327 9.69 -7.23 8.72
C ARG A 327 10.01 -5.76 8.45
N GLY A 328 10.07 -4.94 9.51
CA GLY A 328 10.32 -3.51 9.38
C GLY A 328 9.10 -2.59 9.32
N THR A 329 7.88 -3.12 9.46
CA THR A 329 6.62 -2.36 9.31
C THR A 329 5.68 -2.44 10.51
N GLY A 330 4.84 -1.42 10.69
CA GLY A 330 3.70 -1.40 11.60
C GLY A 330 4.06 -1.67 13.05
N LEU A 331 3.51 -2.76 13.59
CA LEU A 331 3.66 -3.23 14.97
C LEU A 331 4.81 -4.24 15.14
N SER A 332 5.46 -4.67 14.05
CA SER A 332 6.63 -5.55 14.08
C SER A 332 7.88 -4.82 14.58
N GLU A 333 8.73 -5.52 15.33
CA GLU A 333 9.91 -4.96 15.98
C GLU A 333 11.19 -5.54 15.36
N PRO A 334 12.12 -4.70 14.85
CA PRO A 334 12.06 -3.23 14.78
C PRO A 334 11.14 -2.74 13.64
N ALA A 335 10.48 -1.61 13.85
CA ALA A 335 9.70 -0.91 12.83
C ALA A 335 10.53 0.24 12.23
N LEU A 336 10.79 0.23 10.92
CA LEU A 336 11.71 1.17 10.26
C LEU A 336 11.02 2.52 9.95
N LYS A 337 10.60 3.22 11.00
CA LYS A 337 9.71 4.40 10.94
C LYS A 337 10.32 5.67 10.36
N CYS A 338 11.64 5.87 10.47
CA CYS A 338 12.31 7.11 10.01
C CYS A 338 11.55 8.41 10.39
N GLU A 339 11.26 8.62 11.67
CA GLU A 339 10.50 9.78 12.15
C GLU A 339 11.11 11.12 11.68
N GLU A 340 12.41 11.17 11.40
CA GLU A 340 13.10 12.33 10.82
C GLU A 340 12.58 12.69 9.42
N LEU A 341 12.33 11.69 8.58
CA LEU A 341 11.81 11.89 7.22
C LEU A 341 10.36 12.35 7.26
N GLU A 342 9.51 11.68 8.06
CA GLU A 342 8.13 12.11 8.27
C GLU A 342 8.05 13.55 8.80
N LYS A 343 8.87 13.87 9.81
CA LYS A 343 8.92 15.19 10.45
C LYS A 343 9.44 16.27 9.51
N THR A 344 10.42 15.96 8.67
CA THR A 344 10.91 16.86 7.62
C THR A 344 9.85 17.10 6.56
N TYR A 345 9.19 16.06 6.06
CA TYR A 345 8.07 16.19 5.12
C TYR A 345 6.92 17.01 5.72
N ARG A 346 6.53 16.73 6.97
CA ARG A 346 5.52 17.48 7.72
C ARG A 346 5.91 18.95 7.95
N GLN A 347 7.21 19.27 8.03
CA GLN A 347 7.69 20.66 8.05
C GLN A 347 7.63 21.31 6.67
N ASP A 348 7.94 20.56 5.62
CA ASP A 348 7.94 21.00 4.22
C ASP A 348 6.54 21.41 3.77
N ILE A 349 5.55 20.53 3.94
CA ILE A 349 4.14 20.80 3.58
C ILE A 349 3.48 21.88 4.46
N TYR A 350 4.11 22.32 5.55
CA TYR A 350 3.67 23.49 6.33
C TYR A 350 4.47 24.76 5.98
N GLY A 351 5.19 24.77 4.85
CA GLY A 351 5.96 25.92 4.37
C GLY A 351 7.17 26.29 5.24
N LYS A 352 7.67 25.37 6.08
CA LYS A 352 8.75 25.67 7.05
C LYS A 352 10.15 25.38 6.51
N ILE A 353 10.26 24.74 5.35
CA ILE A 353 11.52 24.42 4.68
C ILE A 353 11.62 25.26 3.39
N PRO A 354 12.56 26.23 3.32
CA PRO A 354 12.82 26.98 2.09
C PRO A 354 13.29 26.04 0.97
N ALA A 355 12.76 26.24 -0.25
CA ALA A 355 12.98 25.34 -1.39
C ALA A 355 14.48 25.15 -1.73
N GLU A 356 15.29 26.20 -1.58
CA GLU A 356 16.74 26.17 -1.78
C GLU A 356 17.50 25.32 -0.75
N THR A 357 16.88 25.01 0.39
CA THR A 357 17.43 24.12 1.42
C THR A 357 16.85 22.70 1.37
N ARG A 358 15.75 22.47 0.64
CA ARG A 358 14.92 21.25 0.68
C ARG A 358 15.76 19.96 0.55
N ARG A 359 16.53 19.80 -0.54
CA ARG A 359 17.43 18.63 -0.78
C ARG A 359 18.39 18.37 0.39
N LEU A 360 18.92 19.42 1.03
CA LEU A 360 19.84 19.28 2.16
C LEU A 360 19.12 18.80 3.43
N VAL A 361 17.90 19.28 3.70
CA VAL A 361 17.14 18.85 4.89
C VAL A 361 16.71 17.38 4.75
N TYR A 362 16.15 16.96 3.61
CA TYR A 362 15.81 15.55 3.40
C TYR A 362 17.02 14.64 3.39
N GLY A 363 18.14 15.04 2.74
CA GLY A 363 19.38 14.27 2.76
C GLY A 363 19.94 14.07 4.17
N ASN A 364 19.89 15.09 5.02
CA ASN A 364 20.27 14.98 6.43
C ASN A 364 19.30 14.07 7.21
N SER A 365 18.00 14.15 6.97
CA SER A 365 16.99 13.32 7.65
C SER A 365 17.07 11.85 7.25
N PHE A 366 17.36 11.55 5.98
CA PHE A 366 17.67 10.20 5.50
C PHE A 366 18.90 9.61 6.22
N LEU A 367 20.00 10.38 6.27
CA LEU A 367 21.23 9.96 6.96
C LEU A 367 21.02 9.80 8.47
N SER A 368 20.14 10.61 9.06
CA SER A 368 19.78 10.51 10.48
C SER A 368 18.98 9.25 10.77
N CYS A 369 17.93 8.93 9.99
CA CYS A 369 17.21 7.67 10.14
C CYS A 369 18.15 6.46 9.97
N ASN A 370 18.95 6.45 8.91
CA ASN A 370 19.93 5.39 8.66
C ASN A 370 20.90 5.20 9.83
N GLY A 371 21.45 6.30 10.37
CA GLY A 371 22.34 6.28 11.51
C GLY A 371 21.68 5.84 12.83
N LEU A 372 20.39 6.13 13.03
CA LEU A 372 19.63 5.70 14.21
C LEU A 372 19.30 4.22 14.17
N LEU A 373 18.76 3.70 13.06
CA LEU A 373 18.47 2.27 12.90
C LEU A 373 19.75 1.42 13.04
N LEU A 374 20.87 1.88 12.47
CA LEU A 374 22.18 1.22 12.65
C LEU A 374 22.73 1.33 14.09
N ALA A 375 22.35 2.35 14.86
CA ALA A 375 22.72 2.50 16.27
C ALA A 375 21.82 1.69 17.22
N GLU A 376 20.59 1.39 16.80
CA GLU A 376 19.67 0.45 17.45
C GLU A 376 20.05 -1.03 17.18
N GLY A 377 20.96 -1.27 16.22
CA GLY A 377 21.53 -2.58 15.89
C GLY A 377 20.93 -3.25 14.65
N VAL A 378 19.98 -2.61 13.98
CA VAL A 378 19.18 -3.19 12.87
C VAL A 378 20.05 -3.56 11.67
N ASN A 379 20.03 -4.83 11.24
CA ASN A 379 20.68 -5.25 10.00
C ASN A 379 19.82 -4.88 8.77
N LEU A 380 19.90 -3.62 8.33
CA LEU A 380 19.18 -3.07 7.17
C LEU A 380 19.37 -3.87 5.85
N ARG A 381 20.32 -4.81 5.79
CA ARG A 381 20.54 -5.72 4.66
C ARG A 381 19.50 -6.84 4.56
N ALA A 382 18.88 -7.21 5.68
CA ALA A 382 17.95 -8.35 5.75
C ALA A 382 16.48 -7.97 5.49
N TYR A 383 16.20 -6.69 5.20
CA TYR A 383 14.86 -6.19 4.90
C TYR A 383 14.61 -6.29 3.39
N THR A 384 14.39 -7.54 2.94
CA THR A 384 14.22 -7.95 1.53
C THR A 384 12.98 -8.82 1.35
N THR A 385 12.43 -8.89 0.14
CA THR A 385 11.29 -9.79 -0.14
C THR A 385 11.64 -11.27 0.09
N MET A 386 12.89 -11.68 -0.18
CA MET A 386 13.38 -13.04 0.07
C MET A 386 13.31 -13.46 1.55
N GLU A 387 13.74 -12.57 2.45
CA GLU A 387 13.69 -12.81 3.89
C GLU A 387 12.24 -12.74 4.41
N SER A 388 11.43 -11.78 3.93
CA SER A 388 9.98 -11.70 4.25
C SER A 388 9.20 -12.94 3.79
N ALA A 389 9.62 -13.59 2.71
CA ALA A 389 9.04 -14.86 2.26
C ALA A 389 9.39 -16.03 3.20
N ALA A 390 10.57 -16.02 3.83
CA ALA A 390 10.94 -17.02 4.84
C ALA A 390 10.12 -16.82 6.13
N ASP A 391 9.86 -15.57 6.51
CA ASP A 391 9.01 -15.23 7.66
C ASP A 391 7.59 -15.78 7.51
N LEU A 392 6.98 -15.63 6.33
CA LEU A 392 5.65 -16.17 6.03
C LEU A 392 5.58 -17.68 6.26
N LYS A 393 6.64 -18.41 5.88
CA LYS A 393 6.75 -19.85 6.08
C LYS A 393 6.89 -20.22 7.57
N ASP A 394 7.69 -19.48 8.33
CA ASP A 394 7.81 -19.65 9.78
C ASP A 394 6.47 -19.38 10.48
N ILE A 395 5.82 -18.25 10.18
CA ILE A 395 4.51 -17.87 10.73
C ILE A 395 3.48 -18.98 10.46
N LEU A 396 3.43 -19.51 9.24
CA LEU A 396 2.49 -20.58 8.88
C LEU A 396 2.74 -21.86 9.70
N GLN A 397 4.01 -22.23 9.91
CA GLN A 397 4.41 -23.39 10.72
C GLN A 397 4.13 -23.18 12.21
N MET A 398 4.47 -22.02 12.77
CA MET A 398 4.16 -21.64 14.16
C MET A 398 2.67 -21.76 14.47
N LEU A 399 1.82 -21.28 13.54
CA LEU A 399 0.36 -21.31 13.67
C LEU A 399 -0.24 -22.70 13.42
N GLY A 400 0.55 -23.67 12.96
CA GLY A 400 0.15 -25.08 12.79
C GLY A 400 -0.55 -25.42 11.48
N TYR A 401 -0.43 -24.58 10.44
CA TYR A 401 -1.00 -24.85 9.12
C TYR A 401 0.05 -25.47 8.17
N ASN A 402 -0.40 -26.39 7.30
CA ASN A 402 0.46 -27.03 6.29
C ASN A 402 0.40 -26.34 4.92
N LYS A 403 -0.65 -25.53 4.69
CA LYS A 403 -0.99 -24.89 3.43
C LYS A 403 -1.59 -23.51 3.67
N VAL A 404 -1.48 -22.62 2.68
CA VAL A 404 -2.05 -21.27 2.69
C VAL A 404 -2.54 -20.85 1.30
N HIS A 405 -3.63 -20.11 1.25
CA HIS A 405 -3.99 -19.31 0.08
C HIS A 405 -3.34 -17.93 0.22
N LEU A 406 -2.41 -17.59 -0.67
CA LEU A 406 -1.79 -16.27 -0.67
C LEU A 406 -2.77 -15.25 -1.29
N TYR A 407 -2.91 -14.09 -0.68
CA TYR A 407 -3.66 -12.96 -1.25
C TYR A 407 -2.79 -11.71 -1.20
N GLY A 408 -2.08 -11.44 -2.30
CA GLY A 408 -1.24 -10.26 -2.44
C GLY A 408 -1.98 -9.11 -3.11
N ALA A 409 -1.79 -7.89 -2.59
CA ALA A 409 -2.22 -6.66 -3.24
C ALA A 409 -1.00 -5.75 -3.52
N SER A 410 -0.91 -5.15 -4.71
CA SER A 410 0.17 -4.23 -5.07
C SER A 410 1.55 -4.89 -4.89
N TYR A 411 2.51 -4.27 -4.19
CA TYR A 411 3.80 -4.91 -3.82
C TYR A 411 3.64 -6.28 -3.12
N GLY A 412 2.56 -6.54 -2.39
CA GLY A 412 2.30 -7.85 -1.79
C GLY A 412 2.14 -8.99 -2.81
N THR A 413 1.80 -8.69 -4.07
CA THR A 413 1.84 -9.67 -5.17
C THR A 413 3.27 -10.11 -5.51
N ARG A 414 4.27 -9.25 -5.30
CA ARG A 414 5.70 -9.54 -5.49
C ARG A 414 6.19 -10.49 -4.40
N LEU A 415 5.79 -10.24 -3.14
CA LEU A 415 6.01 -11.18 -2.04
C LEU A 415 5.33 -12.52 -2.29
N ALA A 416 4.07 -12.53 -2.75
CA ALA A 416 3.37 -13.76 -3.11
C ALA A 416 4.12 -14.58 -4.18
N GLN A 417 4.58 -13.92 -5.25
CA GLN A 417 5.41 -14.55 -6.29
C GLN A 417 6.72 -15.14 -5.75
N VAL A 418 7.43 -14.44 -4.86
CA VAL A 418 8.65 -14.98 -4.24
C VAL A 418 8.33 -16.21 -3.38
N VAL A 419 7.25 -16.18 -2.59
CA VAL A 419 6.80 -17.37 -1.84
C VAL A 419 6.43 -18.54 -2.76
N MET A 420 5.76 -18.29 -3.89
CA MET A 420 5.46 -19.29 -4.92
C MET A 420 6.72 -19.91 -5.56
N ARG A 421 7.85 -19.16 -5.60
CA ARG A 421 9.12 -19.65 -6.15
C ARG A 421 9.97 -20.39 -5.11
N GLU A 422 10.13 -19.82 -3.92
CA GLU A 422 11.04 -20.34 -2.89
C GLU A 422 10.41 -21.43 -2.02
N TYR A 423 9.08 -21.38 -1.82
CA TYR A 423 8.31 -22.27 -0.93
C TYR A 423 6.98 -22.77 -1.57
N PRO A 424 7.00 -23.33 -2.80
CA PRO A 424 5.78 -23.83 -3.45
C PRO A 424 5.07 -24.94 -2.65
N GLU A 425 5.76 -25.64 -1.74
CA GLU A 425 5.17 -26.71 -0.94
C GLU A 425 4.07 -26.21 0.01
N ILE A 426 4.15 -24.97 0.51
CA ILE A 426 3.15 -24.40 1.43
C ILE A 426 2.00 -23.66 0.72
N VAL A 427 2.11 -23.36 -0.57
CA VAL A 427 1.07 -22.59 -1.28
C VAL A 427 -0.01 -23.52 -1.82
N GLU A 428 -1.29 -23.21 -1.57
CA GLU A 428 -2.44 -23.92 -2.16
C GLU A 428 -2.93 -23.20 -3.42
N THR A 429 -3.09 -21.88 -3.34
CA THR A 429 -3.39 -20.99 -4.47
C THR A 429 -2.76 -19.61 -4.23
N ALA A 430 -2.67 -18.79 -5.27
CA ALA A 430 -2.29 -17.38 -5.16
C ALA A 430 -3.34 -16.45 -5.80
N VAL A 431 -3.78 -15.44 -5.07
CA VAL A 431 -4.57 -14.31 -5.56
C VAL A 431 -3.63 -13.11 -5.65
N LEU A 432 -3.56 -12.49 -6.83
CA LEU A 432 -2.57 -11.49 -7.19
C LEU A 432 -3.28 -10.27 -7.78
N ASP A 433 -3.60 -9.29 -6.93
CA ASP A 433 -4.35 -8.09 -7.32
C ASP A 433 -3.46 -6.85 -7.50
N SER A 434 -3.59 -6.15 -8.63
CA SER A 434 -2.72 -5.03 -9.05
C SER A 434 -1.24 -5.43 -9.04
N VAL A 435 -0.89 -6.34 -9.94
CA VAL A 435 0.38 -7.10 -9.95
C VAL A 435 1.66 -6.26 -10.14
N VAL A 436 2.67 -6.53 -9.30
CA VAL A 436 4.08 -6.14 -9.49
C VAL A 436 4.91 -7.40 -9.82
N PRO A 437 5.30 -7.64 -11.09
CA PRO A 437 6.10 -8.81 -11.46
C PRO A 437 7.50 -8.77 -10.85
N VAL A 438 8.04 -9.91 -10.42
CA VAL A 438 9.37 -9.99 -9.76
C VAL A 438 10.50 -9.48 -10.66
N GLU A 439 10.44 -9.77 -11.95
CA GLU A 439 11.37 -9.32 -12.98
C GLU A 439 11.15 -7.86 -13.45
N SER A 440 10.05 -7.23 -13.04
CA SER A 440 9.83 -5.81 -13.32
C SER A 440 10.75 -4.92 -12.48
N ASN A 441 11.20 -3.82 -13.08
CA ASN A 441 12.00 -2.80 -12.41
C ASN A 441 11.23 -1.49 -12.40
N PHE A 442 10.78 -1.07 -11.22
CA PHE A 442 9.88 0.08 -11.03
C PHE A 442 10.38 1.33 -11.77
N PHE A 443 11.60 1.79 -11.48
CA PHE A 443 12.14 3.01 -12.09
C PHE A 443 12.25 2.93 -13.62
N LYS A 444 12.67 1.79 -14.18
CA LYS A 444 12.80 1.64 -15.65
C LYS A 444 11.47 1.52 -16.38
N SER A 445 10.44 0.98 -15.74
CA SER A 445 9.12 0.75 -16.35
C SER A 445 8.10 1.86 -16.05
N TYR A 446 8.38 2.70 -15.03
CA TYR A 446 7.54 3.82 -14.61
C TYR A 446 7.09 4.77 -15.75
N PRO A 447 7.94 5.19 -16.72
CA PRO A 447 7.48 6.08 -17.80
C PRO A 447 6.42 5.45 -18.70
N GLU A 448 6.50 4.14 -18.92
CA GLU A 448 5.51 3.40 -19.71
C GLU A 448 4.19 3.26 -18.95
N ALA A 449 4.24 3.02 -17.63
CA ALA A 449 3.05 2.95 -16.77
C ALA A 449 2.27 4.28 -16.78
N ILE A 450 2.99 5.41 -16.66
CA ILE A 450 2.41 6.77 -16.71
C ILE A 450 1.77 7.09 -18.05
N GLN A 451 2.49 6.82 -19.14
CA GLN A 451 1.98 7.01 -20.51
C GLN A 451 0.86 6.02 -20.85
N GLY A 452 0.75 4.89 -20.15
CA GLY A 452 -0.36 3.95 -20.22
C GLY A 452 -1.60 4.50 -19.50
N GLY A 453 -1.46 4.92 -18.24
CA GLY A 453 -2.57 5.45 -17.43
C GLY A 453 -3.19 6.72 -18.03
N LEU A 454 -2.36 7.71 -18.39
CA LEU A 454 -2.85 8.93 -19.05
C LEU A 454 -3.55 8.64 -20.38
N ARG A 455 -2.99 7.77 -21.21
CA ARG A 455 -3.60 7.37 -22.49
C ARG A 455 -4.93 6.65 -22.28
N THR A 456 -5.02 5.76 -21.30
CA THR A 456 -6.26 5.05 -20.95
C THR A 456 -7.36 6.04 -20.57
N LEU A 457 -7.03 7.07 -19.78
CA LEU A 457 -7.94 8.18 -19.47
C LEU A 457 -8.38 8.96 -20.71
N PHE A 458 -7.44 9.33 -21.59
CA PHE A 458 -7.73 10.10 -22.79
C PHE A 458 -8.57 9.31 -23.80
N GLU A 459 -8.25 8.03 -24.03
CA GLU A 459 -9.00 7.13 -24.91
C GLU A 459 -10.41 6.87 -24.35
N ALA A 460 -10.56 6.62 -23.05
CA ALA A 460 -11.86 6.42 -22.43
C ALA A 460 -12.76 7.66 -22.55
N CYS A 461 -12.25 8.85 -22.23
CA CYS A 461 -13.01 10.09 -22.38
C CYS A 461 -13.30 10.44 -23.85
N MET A 462 -12.43 10.06 -24.79
CA MET A 462 -12.68 10.25 -26.23
C MET A 462 -13.79 9.33 -26.76
N MET A 463 -13.91 8.11 -26.21
CA MET A 463 -14.94 7.14 -26.58
C MET A 463 -16.30 7.45 -25.94
N ASP A 464 -16.34 7.99 -24.72
CA ASP A 464 -17.59 8.47 -24.13
C ASP A 464 -18.06 9.78 -24.78
N VAL A 465 -19.32 9.80 -25.22
CA VAL A 465 -19.89 10.93 -25.97
C VAL A 465 -20.10 12.16 -25.08
N LYS A 466 -20.48 12.00 -23.80
CA LYS A 466 -20.64 13.13 -22.88
C LYS A 466 -19.27 13.75 -22.57
N CYS A 467 -18.31 12.90 -22.22
CA CYS A 467 -16.96 13.29 -21.84
C CYS A 467 -16.25 14.00 -22.98
N ASN A 468 -16.28 13.45 -24.20
CA ASN A 468 -15.67 14.09 -25.37
C ASN A 468 -16.38 15.42 -25.75
N MET A 469 -17.70 15.55 -25.53
CA MET A 469 -18.42 16.81 -25.75
C MET A 469 -18.10 17.88 -24.70
N ALA A 470 -17.95 17.51 -23.42
CA ALA A 470 -17.58 18.43 -22.35
C ALA A 470 -16.07 18.79 -22.38
N TYR A 471 -15.23 17.81 -22.72
CA TYR A 471 -13.78 17.85 -22.59
C TYR A 471 -13.02 17.53 -23.91
N PRO A 472 -13.37 18.19 -25.04
CA PRO A 472 -12.86 17.82 -26.37
C PRO A 472 -11.36 18.08 -26.55
N ASN A 473 -10.62 17.04 -26.97
CA ASN A 473 -9.14 17.01 -27.07
C ASN A 473 -8.42 17.01 -25.70
N LEU A 474 -8.92 16.20 -24.75
CA LEU A 474 -8.43 16.11 -23.37
C LEU A 474 -6.90 15.98 -23.25
N GLU A 475 -6.25 15.13 -24.06
CA GLU A 475 -4.78 14.98 -24.06
C GLU A 475 -4.05 16.30 -24.35
N THR A 476 -4.45 17.00 -25.40
CA THR A 476 -3.88 18.29 -25.80
C THR A 476 -4.08 19.33 -24.70
N VAL A 477 -5.22 19.31 -24.01
CA VAL A 477 -5.48 20.20 -22.88
C VAL A 477 -4.59 19.84 -21.69
N PHE A 478 -4.48 18.56 -21.34
CA PHE A 478 -3.62 18.07 -20.26
C PHE A 478 -2.17 18.54 -20.46
N TRP A 479 -1.58 18.31 -21.63
CA TRP A 479 -0.19 18.72 -21.89
C TRP A 479 0.00 20.24 -21.91
N ASN A 480 -1.00 21.01 -22.34
CA ASN A 480 -0.96 22.48 -22.25
C ASN A 480 -1.00 22.96 -20.80
N VAL A 481 -1.81 22.34 -19.93
CA VAL A 481 -1.84 22.65 -18.48
C VAL A 481 -0.53 22.25 -17.82
N TYR A 482 -0.05 21.03 -18.08
CA TYR A 482 1.24 20.52 -17.60
C TYR A 482 2.39 21.49 -17.92
N ASN A 483 2.50 21.93 -19.18
CA ASN A 483 3.55 22.86 -19.60
C ASN A 483 3.36 24.26 -18.97
N SER A 484 2.13 24.79 -18.92
CA SER A 484 1.88 26.10 -18.30
C SER A 484 2.20 26.12 -16.80
N LEU A 485 1.99 25.02 -16.08
CA LEU A 485 2.33 24.90 -14.66
C LEU A 485 3.83 24.65 -14.44
N ASN A 486 4.56 24.06 -15.39
CA ASN A 486 6.02 24.01 -15.34
C ASN A 486 6.67 25.37 -15.64
N GLU A 487 6.09 26.18 -16.55
CA GLU A 487 6.53 27.55 -16.78
C GLU A 487 6.23 28.49 -15.61
N ARG A 488 5.06 28.31 -14.98
CA ARG A 488 4.53 29.16 -13.90
C ARG A 488 3.81 28.29 -12.85
N PRO A 489 4.55 27.66 -11.93
CA PRO A 489 3.96 26.87 -10.84
C PRO A 489 3.05 27.72 -9.94
N VAL A 490 2.05 27.09 -9.34
CA VAL A 490 1.10 27.74 -8.42
C VAL A 490 1.30 27.25 -7.00
N THR A 491 1.62 28.17 -6.07
CA THR A 491 1.66 27.84 -4.63
C THR A 491 0.26 27.91 -4.05
N LEU A 492 -0.26 26.77 -3.62
CA LEU A 492 -1.57 26.62 -2.99
C LEU A 492 -1.40 26.50 -1.48
N THR A 493 -2.25 27.21 -0.72
CA THR A 493 -2.21 27.24 0.75
C THR A 493 -3.60 26.95 1.29
N THR A 494 -3.76 25.84 2.02
CA THR A 494 -5.05 25.30 2.46
C THR A 494 -5.07 25.10 3.97
N SER A 495 -6.16 25.44 4.65
CA SER A 495 -6.32 25.16 6.07
C SER A 495 -6.98 23.79 6.25
N VAL A 496 -6.25 22.86 6.86
CA VAL A 496 -6.68 21.49 7.18
C VAL A 496 -6.97 21.43 8.68
N TYR A 497 -8.24 21.44 9.07
CA TYR A 497 -8.60 21.33 10.49
C TYR A 497 -8.49 19.87 10.97
N PRO A 498 -8.00 19.58 12.20
CA PRO A 498 -7.37 20.47 13.19
C PRO A 498 -5.85 20.62 13.01
N ILE A 499 -5.29 20.07 11.92
CA ILE A 499 -3.88 19.79 11.69
C ILE A 499 -3.03 21.06 11.49
N GLY A 500 -3.55 22.05 10.78
CA GLY A 500 -2.87 23.32 10.50
C GLY A 500 -3.03 23.77 9.05
N THR A 501 -2.24 24.76 8.64
CA THR A 501 -2.20 25.23 7.24
C THR A 501 -1.12 24.48 6.48
N VAL A 502 -1.50 23.83 5.37
CA VAL A 502 -0.57 23.24 4.40
C VAL A 502 -0.28 24.24 3.28
N THR A 503 0.92 24.18 2.71
CA THR A 503 1.38 24.96 1.56
C THR A 503 2.20 24.06 0.65
N GLU A 504 1.83 23.96 -0.64
CA GLU A 504 2.57 23.18 -1.64
C GLU A 504 2.65 23.97 -2.95
N THR A 505 3.74 23.78 -3.72
CA THR A 505 3.91 24.41 -5.04
C THR A 505 3.61 23.40 -6.13
N VAL A 506 2.45 23.55 -6.77
CA VAL A 506 2.00 22.67 -7.84
C VAL A 506 2.62 23.13 -9.17
N ASP A 507 3.59 22.36 -9.65
CA ASP A 507 4.06 22.39 -11.04
C ASP A 507 3.24 21.41 -11.91
N GLY A 508 3.62 21.25 -13.18
CA GLY A 508 2.96 20.32 -14.09
C GLY A 508 3.06 18.86 -13.64
N THR A 509 4.14 18.48 -12.96
CA THR A 509 4.41 17.11 -12.52
C THR A 509 3.65 16.76 -11.24
N VAL A 510 3.45 17.71 -10.34
CA VAL A 510 2.51 17.59 -9.21
C VAL A 510 1.07 17.52 -9.74
N PHE A 511 0.69 18.36 -10.71
CA PHE A 511 -0.61 18.28 -11.39
C PHE A 511 -0.84 16.91 -12.05
N MET A 512 0.16 16.38 -12.77
CA MET A 512 0.10 15.04 -13.36
C MET A 512 -0.09 13.97 -12.27
N SER A 513 0.63 14.07 -11.15
CA SER A 513 0.52 13.15 -10.03
C SER A 513 -0.88 13.14 -9.41
N ILE A 514 -1.57 14.29 -9.37
CA ILE A 514 -2.97 14.42 -8.91
C ILE A 514 -3.94 13.75 -9.90
N VAL A 515 -3.80 13.98 -11.20
CA VAL A 515 -4.59 13.30 -12.25
C VAL A 515 -4.40 11.78 -12.20
N LEU A 516 -3.17 11.31 -12.01
CA LEU A 516 -2.85 9.89 -11.86
C LEU A 516 -3.40 9.29 -10.56
N GLY A 517 -3.30 10.01 -9.44
CA GLY A 517 -3.93 9.62 -8.18
C GLY A 517 -5.45 9.51 -8.28
N SER A 518 -6.07 10.32 -9.14
CA SER A 518 -7.50 10.27 -9.43
C SER A 518 -7.87 8.97 -10.15
N ILE A 519 -7.16 8.58 -11.21
CA ILE A 519 -7.44 7.31 -11.91
C ILE A 519 -6.92 6.06 -11.16
N LYS A 520 -5.98 6.22 -10.22
CA LYS A 520 -5.54 5.15 -9.31
C LYS A 520 -6.66 4.69 -8.38
N SER A 521 -7.54 5.58 -7.96
CA SER A 521 -8.71 5.25 -7.12
C SER A 521 -9.93 4.98 -8.00
N SER A 522 -10.54 3.79 -7.88
CA SER A 522 -11.79 3.48 -8.59
C SER A 522 -12.93 4.48 -8.31
N TYR A 523 -12.89 5.17 -7.17
CA TYR A 523 -13.89 6.16 -6.76
C TYR A 523 -13.70 7.55 -7.40
N PHE A 524 -12.56 7.83 -8.06
CA PHE A 524 -12.21 9.17 -8.55
C PHE A 524 -11.86 9.23 -10.06
N ILE A 525 -11.92 8.11 -10.79
CA ILE A 525 -11.63 8.05 -12.24
C ILE A 525 -12.55 9.02 -13.02
N ASP A 526 -13.81 9.10 -12.60
CA ASP A 526 -14.87 9.95 -13.14
C ASP A 526 -14.54 11.46 -13.10
N THR A 527 -13.80 11.92 -12.08
CA THR A 527 -13.39 13.32 -11.90
C THR A 527 -12.19 13.75 -12.73
N ALA A 528 -11.41 12.81 -13.29
CA ALA A 528 -10.11 13.13 -13.86
C ALA A 528 -10.17 14.06 -15.10
N PRO A 529 -11.09 13.89 -16.07
CA PRO A 529 -11.26 14.83 -17.19
C PRO A 529 -11.68 16.23 -16.74
N GLN A 530 -12.59 16.28 -15.76
CA GLN A 530 -13.12 17.50 -15.15
C GLN A 530 -12.02 18.28 -14.43
N THR A 531 -11.17 17.60 -13.67
CA THR A 531 -9.97 18.17 -13.02
C THR A 531 -9.05 18.86 -14.03
N ILE A 532 -8.76 18.21 -15.17
CA ILE A 532 -7.91 18.77 -16.21
C ILE A 532 -8.52 20.07 -16.80
N TYR A 533 -9.84 20.09 -17.02
CA TYR A 533 -10.53 21.26 -17.58
C TYR A 533 -10.73 22.41 -16.59
N ARG A 534 -10.92 22.11 -15.30
CA ARG A 534 -11.01 23.13 -14.24
C ARG A 534 -9.71 23.90 -14.13
N VAL A 535 -8.56 23.19 -14.04
CA VAL A 535 -7.24 23.83 -13.94
C VAL A 535 -6.91 24.64 -15.20
N LYS A 536 -7.24 24.13 -16.40
CA LYS A 536 -7.17 24.88 -17.68
C LYS A 536 -7.95 26.20 -17.63
N ASN A 537 -9.13 26.20 -17.00
CA ASN A 537 -10.00 27.37 -16.88
C ASN A 537 -9.63 28.30 -15.70
N GLY A 538 -8.61 27.94 -14.89
CA GLY A 538 -8.20 28.68 -13.69
C GLY A 538 -8.91 28.29 -12.40
N ASP A 539 -9.81 27.30 -12.43
CA ASP A 539 -10.35 26.66 -11.23
C ASP A 539 -9.31 25.65 -10.70
N LEU A 540 -8.53 26.08 -9.71
CA LEU A 540 -7.49 25.28 -9.05
C LEU A 540 -8.06 24.39 -7.93
N SER A 541 -9.38 24.33 -7.76
CA SER A 541 -9.98 23.84 -6.51
C SER A 541 -9.93 22.32 -6.32
N THR A 542 -9.74 21.54 -7.38
CA THR A 542 -9.41 20.11 -7.30
C THR A 542 -7.96 19.88 -6.85
N LEU A 543 -7.06 20.81 -7.15
CA LEU A 543 -5.67 20.80 -6.66
C LEU A 543 -5.60 21.21 -5.19
N ILE A 544 -6.43 22.17 -4.78
CA ILE A 544 -6.70 22.51 -3.37
C ILE A 544 -7.26 21.28 -2.64
N ALA A 545 -8.23 20.57 -3.25
CA ALA A 545 -8.80 19.37 -2.65
C ALA A 545 -7.74 18.26 -2.44
N ALA A 546 -6.81 18.08 -3.38
CA ALA A 546 -5.69 17.15 -3.21
C ALA A 546 -4.74 17.52 -2.05
N GLN A 547 -4.69 18.79 -1.60
CA GLN A 547 -3.88 19.15 -0.44
C GLN A 547 -4.39 18.55 0.88
N TYR A 548 -5.68 18.17 0.96
CA TYR A 548 -6.24 17.45 2.10
C TYR A 548 -5.78 15.99 2.21
N SER A 549 -4.89 15.48 1.33
CA SER A 549 -4.19 14.20 1.56
C SER A 549 -2.76 14.36 2.07
N LEU A 550 -2.14 15.54 1.94
CA LEU A 550 -0.71 15.73 2.18
C LEU A 550 -0.27 15.38 3.63
N PRO A 551 -0.98 15.79 4.71
CA PRO A 551 -0.58 15.43 6.08
C PRO A 551 -0.52 13.93 6.39
N TRP A 552 -1.13 13.09 5.54
CA TRP A 552 -1.30 11.64 5.73
C TRP A 552 -0.41 10.79 4.81
N ALA A 553 0.51 11.39 4.04
CA ALA A 553 1.31 10.68 3.03
C ALA A 553 2.26 9.56 3.55
N PHE A 554 2.40 9.43 4.88
CA PHE A 554 3.13 8.35 5.55
C PHE A 554 2.27 7.55 6.55
N GLU A 555 0.96 7.82 6.62
CA GLU A 555 0.09 7.09 7.55
C GLU A 555 0.04 5.61 7.18
N GLY A 556 0.33 4.75 8.16
CA GLY A 556 0.45 3.30 7.98
C GLY A 556 1.61 2.83 7.10
N ILE A 557 2.59 3.68 6.72
CA ILE A 557 3.71 3.31 5.83
C ILE A 557 5.07 3.62 6.46
N ASN A 558 5.85 2.58 6.76
CA ASN A 558 7.22 2.69 7.25
C ASN A 558 8.21 3.06 6.12
N PRO A 559 8.78 4.29 6.11
CA PRO A 559 9.66 4.75 5.04
C PRO A 559 10.95 3.95 4.93
N GLY A 560 11.48 3.43 6.04
CA GLY A 560 12.73 2.67 6.05
C GLY A 560 12.60 1.28 5.42
N LEU A 561 11.43 0.63 5.52
CA LEU A 561 11.19 -0.62 4.79
C LEU A 561 11.03 -0.33 3.29
N TYR A 562 10.27 0.72 2.95
CA TYR A 562 10.14 1.18 1.56
C TYR A 562 11.52 1.48 0.95
N ILE A 563 12.37 2.26 1.63
CA ILE A 563 13.75 2.55 1.21
C ILE A 563 14.55 1.26 1.01
N SER A 564 14.49 0.31 1.95
CA SER A 564 15.23 -0.96 1.86
C SER A 564 14.87 -1.73 0.59
N MET A 565 13.58 -1.92 0.32
CA MET A 565 13.07 -2.62 -0.86
C MET A 565 13.41 -1.89 -2.16
N MET A 566 13.15 -0.57 -2.25
CA MET A 566 13.45 0.20 -3.46
C MET A 566 14.94 0.25 -3.76
N CYS A 567 15.79 0.34 -2.74
CA CYS A 567 17.24 0.28 -2.90
C CYS A 567 17.73 -1.09 -3.36
N HIS A 568 17.28 -2.16 -2.70
CA HIS A 568 17.71 -3.53 -2.98
C HIS A 568 17.20 -4.02 -4.34
N GLU A 569 15.90 -4.01 -4.56
CA GLU A 569 15.28 -4.76 -5.66
C GLU A 569 15.17 -3.96 -6.96
N HIS A 570 15.22 -2.63 -6.88
CA HIS A 570 14.98 -1.76 -8.03
C HIS A 570 16.15 -0.84 -8.37
N ILE A 571 16.72 -0.09 -7.43
CA ILE A 571 17.83 0.83 -7.72
C ILE A 571 19.10 0.03 -8.03
N MET A 572 19.61 -0.74 -7.06
CA MET A 572 20.89 -1.45 -7.18
C MET A 572 20.87 -2.57 -8.25
N ALA A 573 19.68 -3.03 -8.66
CA ALA A 573 19.49 -3.93 -9.81
C ALA A 573 19.99 -3.31 -11.14
N THR A 574 19.96 -1.99 -11.32
CA THR A 574 20.24 -1.29 -12.60
C THR A 574 21.70 -0.78 -12.69
N THR A 575 21.91 0.34 -13.38
CA THR A 575 23.10 1.21 -13.34
C THR A 575 22.66 2.68 -13.24
N PRO A 576 23.49 3.61 -12.71
CA PRO A 576 23.15 5.04 -12.69
C PRO A 576 22.82 5.60 -14.07
N GLN A 577 23.49 5.11 -15.12
CA GLN A 577 23.26 5.51 -16.51
C GLN A 577 21.87 5.09 -17.02
N GLU A 578 21.36 3.94 -16.60
CA GLU A 578 19.98 3.52 -16.93
C GLU A 578 18.95 4.41 -16.25
N LEU A 579 19.12 4.73 -14.97
CA LEU A 579 18.20 5.63 -14.26
C LEU A 579 18.24 7.06 -14.82
N GLU A 580 19.41 7.57 -15.19
CA GLU A 580 19.56 8.90 -15.81
C GLU A 580 18.94 8.97 -17.23
N SER A 581 18.94 7.84 -17.96
CA SER A 581 18.25 7.74 -19.25
C SER A 581 16.72 7.79 -19.13
N VAL A 582 16.19 7.62 -17.92
CA VAL A 582 14.75 7.61 -17.61
C VAL A 582 14.31 8.89 -16.90
N SER A 583 15.12 9.44 -15.99
CA SER A 583 14.85 10.71 -15.28
C SER A 583 14.62 11.91 -16.20
N THR A 584 15.21 11.86 -17.39
CA THR A 584 15.19 12.92 -18.42
C THR A 584 13.92 12.94 -19.28
N LEU A 585 13.00 11.99 -19.09
CA LEU A 585 11.72 11.96 -19.81
C LEU A 585 10.69 12.95 -19.21
N PRO A 586 9.84 13.60 -20.03
CA PRO A 586 8.80 14.51 -19.55
C PRO A 586 7.87 13.83 -18.52
N GLY A 587 7.63 14.50 -17.41
CA GLY A 587 6.79 14.01 -16.31
C GLY A 587 7.49 13.08 -15.31
N ILE A 588 8.73 12.66 -15.57
CA ILE A 588 9.40 11.61 -14.76
C ILE A 588 10.31 12.18 -13.66
N SER A 589 10.73 13.43 -13.79
CA SER A 589 11.77 14.06 -12.96
C SER A 589 11.43 14.24 -11.48
N SER A 590 10.15 14.27 -11.06
CA SER A 590 9.79 14.40 -9.64
C SER A 590 9.48 13.07 -8.93
N TYR A 591 8.87 12.11 -9.64
CA TYR A 591 8.32 10.90 -9.02
C TYR A 591 9.39 9.85 -8.68
N ALA A 592 10.53 9.86 -9.36
CA ALA A 592 11.64 8.94 -9.13
C ALA A 592 12.47 9.23 -7.84
N TRP A 593 11.87 9.89 -6.83
CA TRP A 593 12.49 10.31 -5.57
C TRP A 593 13.69 11.28 -5.71
N LEU A 594 13.96 11.74 -6.93
CA LEU A 594 15.01 12.69 -7.29
C LEU A 594 14.92 14.04 -6.55
N PRO A 595 13.73 14.59 -6.17
CA PRO A 595 13.68 15.77 -5.30
C PRO A 595 14.33 15.58 -3.93
N PHE A 596 14.34 14.34 -3.41
CA PHE A 596 14.93 14.00 -2.11
C PHE A 596 16.40 13.58 -2.24
N TYR A 597 16.74 12.79 -3.26
CA TYR A 597 18.07 12.19 -3.45
C TYR A 597 18.94 12.88 -4.53
N GLY A 598 18.40 13.86 -5.25
CA GLY A 598 19.14 14.68 -6.19
C GLY A 598 19.22 14.17 -7.62
N ASP A 599 20.08 13.19 -7.85
CA ASP A 599 20.42 12.64 -9.17
C ASP A 599 20.67 11.12 -9.09
N ALA A 600 20.78 10.44 -10.23
CA ALA A 600 20.95 8.98 -10.24
C ALA A 600 22.22 8.52 -9.50
N ASN A 601 23.28 9.32 -9.44
CA ASN A 601 24.52 8.93 -8.75
C ASN A 601 24.40 9.13 -7.23
N ASP A 602 23.75 10.21 -6.77
CA ASP A 602 23.47 10.45 -5.35
C ASP A 602 22.43 9.46 -4.78
N LEU A 603 21.42 9.08 -5.56
CA LEU A 603 20.49 7.99 -5.21
C LEU A 603 21.25 6.66 -4.98
N TYR A 604 22.17 6.32 -5.87
CA TYR A 604 23.05 5.15 -5.73
C TYR A 604 24.04 5.24 -4.56
N LYS A 605 24.49 6.44 -4.18
CA LYS A 605 25.30 6.62 -2.95
C LYS A 605 24.42 6.38 -1.73
N SER A 606 23.23 6.96 -1.69
CA SER A 606 22.25 6.82 -0.61
C SER A 606 21.90 5.36 -0.33
N CYS A 607 21.59 4.57 -1.37
CA CYS A 607 21.31 3.14 -1.20
C CYS A 607 22.50 2.29 -0.71
N ARG A 608 23.74 2.66 -1.07
CA ARG A 608 24.93 1.98 -0.53
C ARG A 608 25.22 2.40 0.91
N SER A 609 24.96 3.66 1.28
CA SER A 609 25.01 4.11 2.68
C SER A 609 23.95 3.42 3.54
N TRP A 610 22.77 3.14 2.96
CA TRP A 610 21.73 2.32 3.60
C TRP A 610 22.15 0.86 3.85
N GLY A 611 23.28 0.40 3.29
CA GLY A 611 23.80 -0.96 3.42
C GLY A 611 23.37 -1.92 2.32
N SER A 612 22.51 -1.47 1.38
CA SER A 612 22.01 -2.29 0.29
C SER A 612 23.13 -2.68 -0.70
N VAL A 613 23.14 -3.94 -1.10
CA VAL A 613 24.07 -4.51 -2.09
C VAL A 613 23.42 -4.80 -3.44
N GLY A 614 22.10 -4.69 -3.53
CA GLY A 614 21.31 -5.13 -4.68
C GLY A 614 20.97 -6.62 -4.66
N PRO A 615 20.14 -7.06 -5.60
CA PRO A 615 19.50 -8.37 -5.53
C PRO A 615 20.53 -9.48 -5.77
N LEU A 616 20.30 -10.61 -5.11
CA LEU A 616 21.04 -11.85 -5.36
C LEU A 616 20.78 -12.33 -6.80
N LEU A 617 21.71 -13.13 -7.31
CA LEU A 617 21.62 -13.71 -8.65
C LEU A 617 20.39 -14.64 -8.73
N GLY A 618 19.40 -14.25 -9.54
CA GLY A 618 18.13 -14.96 -9.69
C GLY A 618 16.99 -14.45 -8.82
N GLU A 619 17.24 -13.54 -7.86
CA GLU A 619 16.19 -12.98 -6.99
C GLU A 619 15.11 -12.24 -7.78
N ASN A 620 15.52 -11.49 -8.81
CA ASN A 620 14.67 -10.81 -9.79
C ASN A 620 14.43 -11.65 -11.09
N ASP A 621 14.75 -12.95 -11.14
CA ASP A 621 14.34 -13.79 -12.28
C ASP A 621 12.84 -14.09 -12.19
N ALA A 622 12.16 -14.09 -13.35
CA ALA A 622 10.70 -14.21 -13.45
C ALA A 622 10.15 -15.50 -12.84
N VAL A 623 9.00 -15.41 -12.16
CA VAL A 623 8.39 -16.55 -11.45
C VAL A 623 7.52 -17.36 -12.40
N ILE A 624 7.92 -18.62 -12.63
CA ILE A 624 7.20 -19.60 -13.43
C ILE A 624 6.55 -20.62 -12.49
N SER A 625 5.24 -20.88 -12.63
CA SER A 625 4.52 -21.79 -11.74
C SER A 625 3.32 -22.51 -12.38
N ASP A 626 2.91 -23.62 -11.77
CA ASP A 626 1.68 -24.38 -11.99
C ASP A 626 0.71 -24.33 -10.78
N ILE A 627 1.08 -23.59 -9.73
CA ILE A 627 0.19 -23.23 -8.61
C ILE A 627 -1.05 -22.53 -9.17
N PRO A 628 -2.28 -22.96 -8.82
CA PRO A 628 -3.50 -22.28 -9.26
C PRO A 628 -3.47 -20.82 -8.85
N SER A 629 -3.61 -19.92 -9.84
CA SER A 629 -3.42 -18.48 -9.64
C SER A 629 -4.56 -17.64 -10.22
N LEU A 630 -5.02 -16.64 -9.46
CA LEU A 630 -5.99 -15.64 -9.90
C LEU A 630 -5.30 -14.29 -10.03
N VAL A 631 -5.27 -13.74 -11.24
CA VAL A 631 -4.60 -12.49 -11.58
C VAL A 631 -5.64 -11.41 -11.84
N ILE A 632 -5.64 -10.36 -11.02
CA ILE A 632 -6.60 -9.25 -11.07
C ILE A 632 -5.88 -7.93 -11.33
N THR A 633 -6.49 -7.06 -12.14
CA THR A 633 -6.01 -5.70 -12.39
C THR A 633 -7.17 -4.79 -12.79
N GLY A 634 -7.12 -3.52 -12.39
CA GLY A 634 -8.02 -2.50 -12.95
C GLY A 634 -7.42 -1.87 -14.19
N ARG A 635 -8.27 -1.58 -15.19
CA ARG A 635 -7.83 -1.00 -16.47
C ARG A 635 -7.17 0.37 -16.30
N PHE A 636 -7.61 1.17 -15.32
CA PHE A 636 -7.12 2.53 -15.10
C PHE A 636 -5.90 2.61 -14.17
N ASP A 637 -5.41 1.49 -13.63
CA ASP A 637 -4.28 1.46 -12.70
C ASP A 637 -3.00 2.06 -13.32
N PRO A 638 -2.51 3.22 -12.83
CA PRO A 638 -1.29 3.85 -13.35
C PRO A 638 -0.03 3.39 -12.61
N THR A 639 -0.16 2.58 -11.56
CA THR A 639 0.94 2.13 -10.69
C THR A 639 1.41 0.74 -11.11
N THR A 640 0.45 -0.16 -11.33
CA THR A 640 0.64 -1.56 -11.74
C THR A 640 -0.26 -1.85 -12.94
N PRO A 641 0.06 -1.27 -14.11
CA PRO A 641 -0.84 -1.27 -15.26
C PRO A 641 -1.11 -2.70 -15.76
N PRO A 642 -2.26 -2.95 -16.44
CA PRO A 642 -2.66 -4.29 -16.89
C PRO A 642 -1.63 -5.09 -17.69
N LYS A 643 -0.65 -4.42 -18.32
CA LYS A 643 0.53 -5.05 -18.95
C LYS A 643 1.30 -5.94 -17.98
N TYR A 644 1.50 -5.52 -16.74
CA TYR A 644 2.23 -6.26 -15.70
C TYR A 644 1.50 -7.55 -15.32
N ALA A 645 0.19 -7.45 -15.12
CA ALA A 645 -0.66 -8.58 -14.81
C ALA A 645 -0.69 -9.61 -15.97
N LYS A 646 -0.75 -9.15 -17.22
CA LYS A 646 -0.61 -10.02 -18.41
C LYS A 646 0.77 -10.68 -18.49
N GLN A 647 1.85 -9.91 -18.28
CA GLN A 647 3.23 -10.39 -18.28
C GLN A 647 3.47 -11.52 -17.27
N LEU A 648 2.89 -11.43 -16.07
CA LEU A 648 2.98 -12.51 -15.09
C LEU A 648 2.08 -13.70 -15.45
N ALA A 649 0.87 -13.47 -15.98
CA ALA A 649 -0.03 -14.55 -16.41
C ALA A 649 0.61 -15.43 -17.50
N ASP A 650 1.41 -14.86 -18.42
CA ASP A 650 2.22 -15.59 -19.41
C ASP A 650 3.27 -16.55 -18.79
N HIS A 651 3.50 -16.49 -17.47
CA HIS A 651 4.41 -17.36 -16.71
C HIS A 651 3.70 -18.27 -15.69
N LEU A 652 2.39 -18.04 -15.45
CA LEU A 652 1.57 -18.84 -14.54
C LEU A 652 0.68 -19.79 -15.35
N SER A 653 1.20 -21.01 -15.59
CA SER A 653 0.61 -22.02 -16.47
C SER A 653 -0.77 -22.56 -16.07
N ASN A 654 -1.21 -22.23 -14.85
CA ASN A 654 -2.50 -22.57 -14.28
C ASN A 654 -3.12 -21.30 -13.67
N SER A 655 -3.53 -20.36 -14.51
CA SER A 655 -4.03 -19.06 -14.06
C SER A 655 -5.25 -18.54 -14.80
N TYR A 656 -6.04 -17.73 -14.10
CA TYR A 656 -7.19 -16.99 -14.65
C TYR A 656 -6.93 -15.48 -14.57
N TYR A 657 -7.23 -14.76 -15.66
CA TYR A 657 -6.96 -13.33 -15.81
C TYR A 657 -8.25 -12.49 -15.81
N PHE A 658 -8.32 -11.48 -14.95
CA PHE A 658 -9.46 -10.57 -14.83
C PHE A 658 -9.00 -9.11 -14.87
N GLU A 659 -9.32 -8.43 -15.97
CA GLU A 659 -9.12 -6.99 -16.15
C GLU A 659 -10.46 -6.27 -15.97
N PHE A 660 -10.52 -5.36 -14.99
CA PHE A 660 -11.73 -4.63 -14.65
C PHE A 660 -11.77 -3.27 -15.34
N ASP A 661 -12.62 -3.14 -16.37
CA ASP A 661 -12.73 -1.97 -17.25
C ASP A 661 -13.03 -0.64 -16.53
N ASN A 662 -13.64 -0.68 -15.34
CA ASN A 662 -14.05 0.50 -14.57
C ASN A 662 -13.30 0.68 -13.24
N GLN A 663 -12.16 0.00 -13.04
CA GLN A 663 -11.41 0.03 -11.78
C GLN A 663 -9.98 0.57 -11.95
N GLY A 664 -9.47 1.16 -10.87
CA GLY A 664 -8.07 1.56 -10.70
C GLY A 664 -7.25 0.47 -9.99
N HIS A 665 -6.53 0.85 -8.94
CA HIS A 665 -5.65 -0.02 -8.15
C HIS A 665 -6.43 -0.86 -7.13
N VAL A 666 -6.12 -2.16 -7.04
CA VAL A 666 -6.76 -3.15 -6.16
C VAL A 666 -8.30 -3.24 -6.33
N PRO A 667 -8.82 -3.64 -7.51
CA PRO A 667 -10.23 -3.96 -7.74
C PRO A 667 -10.92 -4.79 -6.64
N SER A 668 -10.24 -5.75 -6.01
CA SER A 668 -10.85 -6.60 -4.96
C SER A 668 -11.26 -5.83 -3.71
N ALA A 669 -10.62 -4.70 -3.41
CA ALA A 669 -11.01 -3.77 -2.34
C ALA A 669 -12.02 -2.70 -2.80
N SER A 670 -12.34 -2.63 -4.10
CA SER A 670 -13.12 -1.54 -4.71
C SER A 670 -14.45 -2.00 -5.31
N THR A 671 -14.66 -3.30 -5.57
CA THR A 671 -15.94 -3.83 -6.06
C THR A 671 -16.24 -5.25 -5.58
N ASN A 672 -17.47 -5.46 -5.13
CA ASN A 672 -17.99 -6.76 -4.71
C ASN A 672 -17.85 -7.84 -5.80
N CYS A 673 -17.88 -7.48 -7.08
CA CYS A 673 -17.69 -8.45 -8.17
C CYS A 673 -16.28 -9.07 -8.13
N ALA A 674 -15.24 -8.24 -7.93
CA ALA A 674 -13.86 -8.72 -7.81
C ALA A 674 -13.67 -9.57 -6.53
N MET A 675 -14.23 -9.16 -5.39
CA MET A 675 -14.18 -9.95 -4.15
C MET A 675 -14.95 -11.29 -4.27
N ASN A 676 -16.09 -11.32 -4.96
CA ASN A 676 -16.81 -12.58 -5.24
C ASN A 676 -15.98 -13.52 -6.14
N ILE A 677 -15.35 -13.00 -7.19
CA ILE A 677 -14.44 -13.75 -8.07
C ILE A 677 -13.24 -14.31 -7.28
N VAL A 678 -12.70 -13.56 -6.30
CA VAL A 678 -11.70 -14.05 -5.35
C VAL A 678 -12.27 -15.20 -4.50
N GLN A 679 -13.45 -15.05 -3.89
CA GLN A 679 -14.04 -16.11 -3.09
C GLN A 679 -14.30 -17.40 -3.90
N ASP A 680 -14.88 -17.29 -5.10
CA ASP A 680 -15.22 -18.45 -5.93
C ASP A 680 -13.98 -19.21 -6.40
N PHE A 681 -12.91 -18.50 -6.74
CA PHE A 681 -11.61 -19.11 -7.00
C PHE A 681 -11.05 -19.85 -5.76
N LEU A 682 -11.19 -19.29 -4.55
CA LEU A 682 -10.76 -19.95 -3.31
C LEU A 682 -11.69 -21.11 -2.88
N ARG A 683 -12.87 -21.25 -3.49
CA ARG A 683 -13.78 -22.39 -3.34
C ARG A 683 -13.47 -23.52 -4.33
N ASN A 684 -13.20 -23.19 -5.59
CA ASN A 684 -12.85 -24.16 -6.63
C ASN A 684 -11.78 -23.62 -7.60
N PRO A 685 -10.48 -23.70 -7.26
CA PRO A 685 -9.42 -23.16 -8.11
C PRO A 685 -9.15 -23.97 -9.40
N ALA A 686 -9.87 -25.08 -9.60
CA ALA A 686 -9.81 -25.89 -10.81
C ALA A 686 -10.84 -25.48 -11.89
N GLU A 687 -11.70 -24.50 -11.60
CA GLU A 687 -12.67 -23.92 -12.53
C GLU A 687 -12.50 -22.40 -12.59
N GLU A 688 -12.80 -21.79 -13.75
CA GLU A 688 -12.73 -20.34 -13.91
C GLU A 688 -13.93 -19.68 -13.19
N PRO A 689 -13.72 -18.67 -12.32
CA PRO A 689 -14.81 -17.94 -11.67
C PRO A 689 -15.79 -17.30 -12.66
N SER A 690 -17.07 -17.19 -12.29
CA SER A 690 -18.08 -16.59 -13.18
C SER A 690 -17.74 -15.13 -13.49
N ARG A 691 -17.84 -14.78 -14.77
CA ARG A 691 -17.68 -13.41 -15.28
C ARG A 691 -18.98 -12.61 -15.28
N GLU A 692 -20.13 -13.23 -14.98
CA GLU A 692 -21.46 -12.61 -15.11
C GLU A 692 -21.59 -11.30 -14.32
N CYS A 693 -20.97 -11.18 -13.14
CA CYS A 693 -21.01 -9.92 -12.37
C CYS A 693 -20.24 -8.77 -13.02
N MET A 694 -19.40 -9.03 -14.03
CA MET A 694 -18.69 -8.01 -14.81
C MET A 694 -19.59 -7.38 -15.88
N ASP A 695 -20.60 -8.10 -16.38
CA ASP A 695 -21.55 -7.56 -17.37
C ASP A 695 -22.45 -6.46 -16.76
N ASP A 696 -22.70 -6.53 -15.44
CA ASP A 696 -23.39 -5.49 -14.65
C ASP A 696 -22.48 -4.29 -14.28
N LEU A 697 -21.15 -4.38 -14.48
CA LEU A 697 -20.24 -3.28 -14.17
C LEU A 697 -20.34 -2.17 -15.21
N LYS A 698 -21.04 -1.09 -14.86
CA LYS A 698 -21.09 0.14 -15.64
C LYS A 698 -19.68 0.64 -15.98
N VAL A 699 -19.47 1.00 -17.25
CA VAL A 699 -18.32 1.83 -17.66
C VAL A 699 -18.27 3.13 -16.84
N VAL A 700 -17.09 3.76 -16.77
CA VAL A 700 -16.89 5.02 -16.03
C VAL A 700 -17.76 6.13 -16.65
N ASP A 701 -18.80 6.54 -15.93
CA ASP A 701 -19.65 7.67 -16.31
C ASP A 701 -18.97 8.97 -15.83
N PHE A 702 -18.07 9.50 -16.67
CA PHE A 702 -17.25 10.68 -16.33
C PHE A 702 -18.11 11.90 -15.97
N LEU A 703 -17.76 12.58 -14.89
CA LEU A 703 -18.52 13.75 -14.42
C LEU A 703 -18.36 14.92 -15.41
N THR A 704 -19.44 15.26 -16.11
CA THR A 704 -19.52 16.46 -16.96
C THR A 704 -20.24 17.60 -16.22
N PRO A 705 -19.96 18.89 -16.51
CA PRO A 705 -20.57 20.01 -15.80
C PRO A 705 -22.08 20.04 -16.09
N TYR A 706 -22.90 20.19 -15.05
CA TYR A 706 -24.35 20.15 -15.20
C TYR A 706 -24.88 21.43 -15.85
N THR A 707 -25.58 21.26 -16.98
CA THR A 707 -26.04 22.37 -17.84
C THR A 707 -27.46 22.85 -17.54
N GLY A 708 -28.22 22.09 -16.75
CA GLY A 708 -29.66 22.31 -16.50
C GLY A 708 -30.59 21.40 -17.29
N GLU A 709 -30.06 20.56 -18.20
CA GLU A 709 -30.83 19.68 -19.08
C GLU A 709 -30.25 18.25 -19.08
N PRO A 710 -31.06 17.19 -18.81
CA PRO A 710 -32.44 17.27 -18.33
C PRO A 710 -32.49 17.89 -16.92
N PRO A 711 -33.62 18.51 -16.51
CA PRO A 711 -33.80 18.96 -15.14
C PRO A 711 -33.70 17.78 -14.16
N LEU A 712 -33.01 17.99 -13.04
CA LEU A 712 -32.96 17.02 -11.95
C LEU A 712 -34.37 16.74 -11.39
N SER A 713 -34.64 15.47 -11.06
CA SER A 713 -35.84 15.10 -10.32
C SER A 713 -35.65 15.44 -8.84
N MET A 714 -36.72 15.89 -8.18
CA MET A 714 -36.66 16.46 -6.83
C MET A 714 -37.78 15.91 -5.94
N SER A 715 -37.47 15.56 -4.70
CA SER A 715 -38.40 15.03 -3.70
C SER A 715 -38.30 15.77 -2.36
N SER A 716 -39.40 15.75 -1.60
CA SER A 716 -39.58 16.61 -0.41
C SER A 716 -39.04 15.93 0.85
N GLU A 717 -37.87 16.38 1.32
CA GLU A 717 -37.15 15.77 2.44
C GLU A 717 -37.07 16.65 3.70
N LYS A 718 -36.81 16.00 4.84
CA LYS A 718 -36.91 16.64 6.16
C LYS A 718 -35.55 16.87 6.84
N LEU A 719 -35.02 18.07 6.65
CA LEU A 719 -33.61 18.39 6.86
C LEU A 719 -33.42 19.29 8.08
N PHE A 720 -32.93 18.71 9.18
CA PHE A 720 -32.57 19.41 10.43
C PHE A 720 -33.53 20.51 10.91
N GLY A 721 -34.84 20.26 10.78
CA GLY A 721 -35.91 21.18 11.21
C GLY A 721 -36.54 22.03 10.11
N VAL A 722 -36.11 21.86 8.85
CA VAL A 722 -36.74 22.34 7.62
C VAL A 722 -37.47 21.17 6.93
N THR A 723 -38.39 21.43 6.02
CA THR A 723 -38.80 20.46 4.98
C THR A 723 -38.72 21.14 3.62
N ALA A 724 -37.92 20.61 2.69
CA ALA A 724 -37.62 21.23 1.40
C ALA A 724 -37.38 20.16 0.32
N ASP A 725 -37.56 20.53 -0.94
CA ASP A 725 -37.39 19.64 -2.09
C ASP A 725 -35.91 19.63 -2.53
N VAL A 726 -35.35 18.43 -2.73
CA VAL A 726 -33.92 18.17 -2.98
C VAL A 726 -33.72 17.14 -4.09
N PRO A 727 -32.53 17.06 -4.75
CA PRO A 727 -32.32 16.16 -5.88
C PRO A 727 -32.36 14.68 -5.49
N ASP A 728 -33.13 13.88 -6.23
CA ASP A 728 -33.42 12.47 -5.91
C ASP A 728 -32.18 11.56 -5.96
N ASP A 729 -31.26 11.83 -6.90
CA ASP A 729 -30.08 11.01 -7.16
C ASP A 729 -28.83 11.44 -6.35
N TRP A 730 -28.97 12.35 -5.38
CA TRP A 730 -27.85 12.87 -4.58
C TRP A 730 -27.77 12.17 -3.21
N PHE A 731 -26.54 11.86 -2.77
CA PHE A 731 -26.32 11.16 -1.50
C PHE A 731 -26.42 12.12 -0.31
N PHE A 732 -27.15 11.75 0.74
CA PHE A 732 -27.28 12.56 1.95
C PHE A 732 -26.20 12.20 2.99
N ASP A 733 -25.34 13.17 3.32
CA ASP A 733 -24.29 13.03 4.34
C ASP A 733 -24.15 14.32 5.17
N ASP A 734 -23.92 14.16 6.48
CA ASP A 734 -23.72 15.21 7.50
C ASP A 734 -24.61 16.50 7.43
N GLY A 735 -25.76 16.43 6.75
CA GLY A 735 -26.71 17.55 6.56
C GLY A 735 -26.74 18.18 5.17
N PHE A 736 -25.98 17.64 4.22
CA PHE A 736 -25.95 18.02 2.82
C PHE A 736 -26.40 16.86 1.92
N PHE A 737 -27.01 17.19 0.79
CA PHE A 737 -27.05 16.32 -0.37
C PHE A 737 -25.83 16.63 -1.22
N ILE A 738 -25.02 15.62 -1.52
CA ILE A 738 -23.81 15.69 -2.32
C ILE A 738 -24.07 15.02 -3.66
N ARG A 739 -23.65 15.64 -4.76
CA ARG A 739 -23.88 15.10 -6.10
C ARG A 739 -23.00 13.87 -6.35
N GLY A 740 -23.64 12.75 -6.68
CA GLY A 740 -22.96 11.50 -6.95
C GLY A 740 -22.34 10.87 -5.68
N ASN A 741 -21.27 10.08 -5.87
CA ASN A 741 -20.58 9.35 -4.81
C ASN A 741 -19.12 9.79 -4.61
N SER A 742 -18.66 10.83 -5.30
CA SER A 742 -17.25 11.24 -5.35
C SER A 742 -17.02 12.46 -4.44
N PRO A 743 -16.32 12.33 -3.29
CA PRO A 743 -16.02 13.45 -2.39
C PRO A 743 -15.13 14.57 -2.98
N PHE A 744 -14.60 14.40 -4.20
CA PHE A 744 -13.95 15.49 -4.93
C PHE A 744 -14.94 16.38 -5.69
N ASP A 745 -16.18 15.93 -5.92
CA ASP A 745 -17.27 16.80 -6.35
C ASP A 745 -17.92 17.45 -5.13
N ILE A 746 -17.57 18.71 -4.89
CA ILE A 746 -18.11 19.53 -3.79
C ILE A 746 -19.49 20.11 -4.11
N THR A 747 -20.10 19.73 -5.22
CA THR A 747 -21.45 20.17 -5.59
C THR A 747 -22.44 19.59 -4.60
N GLN A 748 -22.84 20.41 -3.63
CA GLN A 748 -23.67 20.00 -2.51
C GLN A 748 -24.67 21.08 -2.11
N VAL A 749 -25.81 20.66 -1.60
CA VAL A 749 -26.86 21.56 -1.11
C VAL A 749 -27.42 21.07 0.23
N GLY A 750 -27.56 21.97 1.21
CA GLY A 750 -28.03 21.64 2.54
C GLY A 750 -29.09 22.62 3.04
N ALA A 751 -30.04 22.14 3.85
CA ALA A 751 -31.00 22.97 4.57
C ALA A 751 -31.05 22.59 6.05
N PHE A 752 -31.08 23.60 6.92
CA PHE A 752 -31.10 23.39 8.36
C PHE A 752 -31.68 24.59 9.11
N ARG A 753 -32.20 24.33 10.31
CA ARG A 753 -32.65 25.37 11.24
C ARG A 753 -31.56 25.69 12.25
N THR A 754 -31.16 26.96 12.33
CA THR A 754 -30.16 27.42 13.31
C THR A 754 -30.80 27.86 14.62
N PHE A 755 -29.96 28.22 15.59
CA PHE A 755 -30.34 28.80 16.88
C PHE A 755 -30.13 30.33 16.92
N PHE A 756 -29.65 30.96 15.83
CA PHE A 756 -29.44 32.41 15.75
C PHE A 756 -30.78 33.13 15.63
N SER A 757 -30.93 34.21 16.37
CA SER A 757 -32.21 34.92 16.56
C SER A 757 -32.59 35.87 15.43
N SER A 758 -31.67 36.13 14.49
CA SER A 758 -31.90 36.98 13.31
C SER A 758 -30.93 36.67 12.17
N VAL A 759 -31.24 37.15 10.96
CA VAL A 759 -30.35 37.05 9.80
C VAL A 759 -29.02 37.79 10.02
N SER A 760 -29.04 38.94 10.72
CA SER A 760 -27.80 39.68 11.05
C SER A 760 -26.89 38.85 11.93
N GLU A 761 -27.40 38.27 13.02
CA GLU A 761 -26.60 37.50 13.98
C GLU A 761 -25.87 36.32 13.30
N LEU A 762 -26.52 35.66 12.33
CA LEU A 762 -25.91 34.59 11.54
C LEU A 762 -24.90 35.13 10.51
N LYS A 763 -25.19 36.25 9.83
CA LYS A 763 -24.25 36.90 8.91
C LYS A 763 -22.99 37.37 9.65
N ASP A 764 -23.17 38.00 10.81
CA ASP A 764 -22.11 38.45 11.70
C ASP A 764 -21.30 37.25 12.20
N PHE A 765 -21.95 36.13 12.55
CA PHE A 765 -21.27 34.89 12.90
C PHE A 765 -20.36 34.36 11.76
N PHE A 766 -20.84 34.29 10.51
CA PHE A 766 -19.99 33.90 9.37
C PHE A 766 -18.89 34.94 9.09
N SER A 767 -19.16 36.22 9.36
CA SER A 767 -18.20 37.32 9.18
C SER A 767 -17.12 37.38 10.28
N LEU A 768 -17.28 36.66 11.40
CA LEU A 768 -16.45 36.77 12.59
C LEU A 768 -15.93 35.40 13.07
N SER A 769 -14.65 35.12 12.81
CA SER A 769 -13.89 34.10 13.54
C SER A 769 -12.42 34.50 13.71
N ALA A 770 -11.71 33.82 14.61
CA ALA A 770 -10.27 34.01 14.83
C ALA A 770 -9.39 33.56 13.64
N TYR A 771 -9.98 32.92 12.62
CA TYR A 771 -9.29 32.32 11.48
C TYR A 771 -9.92 32.71 10.12
N GLY A 772 -10.61 33.86 10.05
CA GLY A 772 -11.28 34.35 8.82
C GLY A 772 -12.78 34.03 8.75
N TYR A 773 -13.35 33.97 7.55
CA TYR A 773 -14.80 33.88 7.33
C TYR A 773 -15.37 32.43 7.39
N ARG A 774 -14.86 31.62 8.33
CA ARG A 774 -15.33 30.24 8.63
C ARG A 774 -15.44 29.32 7.41
N GLY A 775 -14.39 29.27 6.60
CA GLY A 775 -14.33 28.44 5.37
C GLY A 775 -14.76 29.16 4.10
N LEU A 776 -15.26 30.40 4.20
CA LEU A 776 -15.43 31.29 3.05
C LEU A 776 -14.19 32.17 2.83
N ASP A 777 -13.97 32.58 1.58
CA ASP A 777 -12.91 33.50 1.18
C ASP A 777 -13.25 34.96 1.53
N SER A 778 -14.56 35.27 1.63
CA SER A 778 -15.08 36.61 1.94
C SER A 778 -16.36 36.57 2.79
N ALA A 779 -16.68 37.67 3.47
CA ALA A 779 -17.94 37.82 4.19
C ALA A 779 -19.14 37.79 3.22
N PRO A 780 -20.24 37.06 3.51
CA PRO A 780 -21.38 36.93 2.60
C PRO A 780 -21.96 38.27 2.11
N ILE A 781 -21.92 38.47 0.79
CA ILE A 781 -22.41 39.66 0.10
C ILE A 781 -23.90 39.48 -0.19
N GLU A 782 -24.71 40.49 0.05
CA GLU A 782 -26.16 40.43 -0.20
C GLU A 782 -26.44 40.49 -1.71
N ALA A 783 -27.05 39.43 -2.25
CA ALA A 783 -27.35 39.26 -3.66
C ALA A 783 -28.79 39.65 -4.02
N GLY A 784 -29.71 39.66 -3.04
CA GLY A 784 -31.10 40.07 -3.26
C GLY A 784 -32.07 39.47 -2.24
N THR A 785 -33.34 39.36 -2.63
CA THR A 785 -34.39 38.73 -1.82
C THR A 785 -35.32 37.85 -2.65
N ARG A 786 -35.93 36.84 -2.03
CA ARG A 786 -36.94 35.96 -2.65
C ARG A 786 -38.12 35.75 -1.68
N THR A 787 -39.35 35.78 -2.19
CA THR A 787 -40.54 35.48 -1.38
C THR A 787 -41.05 34.08 -1.71
N ALA A 788 -41.03 33.17 -0.74
CA ALA A 788 -41.39 31.76 -0.91
C ALA A 788 -42.05 31.20 0.38
N ASN A 789 -43.06 30.32 0.24
CA ASN A 789 -43.82 29.72 1.35
C ASN A 789 -44.25 30.70 2.46
N GLY A 790 -44.66 31.91 2.09
CA GLY A 790 -45.08 32.96 3.04
C GLY A 790 -43.94 33.63 3.81
N ARG A 791 -42.69 33.43 3.40
CA ARG A 791 -41.48 34.00 4.02
C ARG A 791 -40.68 34.82 3.02
N THR A 792 -39.96 35.82 3.53
CA THR A 792 -38.94 36.56 2.76
C THR A 792 -37.57 35.99 3.11
N TRP A 793 -36.90 35.46 2.10
CA TRP A 793 -35.52 34.98 2.18
C TRP A 793 -34.58 36.10 1.71
N MET A 794 -33.57 36.40 2.53
CA MET A 794 -32.41 37.18 2.12
C MET A 794 -31.45 36.26 1.38
N LEU A 795 -31.00 36.65 0.19
CA LEU A 795 -30.07 35.89 -0.62
C LEU A 795 -28.66 36.48 -0.45
N TYR A 796 -27.69 35.61 -0.25
CA TYR A 796 -26.27 35.95 -0.14
C TYR A 796 -25.44 35.10 -1.09
N THR A 797 -24.32 35.65 -1.52
CA THR A 797 -23.28 34.95 -2.28
C THR A 797 -21.91 35.22 -1.67
N SER A 798 -21.00 34.26 -1.78
CA SER A 798 -19.58 34.37 -1.45
C SER A 798 -18.82 33.32 -2.27
N SER A 799 -17.56 33.06 -1.93
CA SER A 799 -16.81 31.91 -2.42
C SER A 799 -16.14 31.15 -1.29
N SER A 800 -15.77 29.90 -1.55
CA SER A 800 -14.90 29.07 -0.72
C SER A 800 -13.87 28.40 -1.62
N ASN A 801 -12.58 28.68 -1.41
CA ASN A 801 -11.50 28.22 -2.28
C ASN A 801 -11.75 28.58 -3.76
N ASN A 802 -12.20 29.83 -4.02
CA ASN A 802 -12.65 30.37 -5.31
C ASN A 802 -13.90 29.72 -5.95
N ARG A 803 -14.58 28.78 -5.29
CA ARG A 803 -15.86 28.18 -5.75
C ARG A 803 -17.06 29.01 -5.31
N PRO A 804 -18.09 29.24 -6.16
CA PRO A 804 -19.33 29.89 -5.74
C PRO A 804 -20.03 29.21 -4.56
N VAL A 805 -20.45 30.02 -3.58
CA VAL A 805 -21.26 29.60 -2.43
C VAL A 805 -22.45 30.53 -2.29
N ASP A 806 -23.66 29.98 -2.40
CA ASP A 806 -24.91 30.73 -2.28
C ASP A 806 -25.66 30.33 -1.01
N ALA A 807 -26.20 31.31 -0.29
CA ALA A 807 -26.94 31.07 0.94
C ALA A 807 -28.25 31.89 0.96
N ALA A 808 -29.36 31.21 1.26
CA ALA A 808 -30.65 31.84 1.47
C ALA A 808 -31.03 31.72 2.95
N ILE A 809 -31.33 32.84 3.59
CA ILE A 809 -31.58 32.91 5.03
C ILE A 809 -32.92 33.61 5.28
N THR A 810 -33.77 33.02 6.13
CA THR A 810 -35.02 33.64 6.57
C THR A 810 -35.24 33.48 8.08
N ASP A 811 -36.04 34.36 8.66
CA ASP A 811 -36.20 34.52 10.10
C ASP A 811 -37.51 33.88 10.61
N LEU A 812 -37.46 33.21 11.77
CA LEU A 812 -38.61 32.67 12.50
C LEU A 812 -38.77 33.31 13.89
N GLY A 813 -38.14 34.46 14.15
CA GLY A 813 -38.21 35.26 15.38
C GLY A 813 -37.54 34.64 16.62
N SER A 814 -36.93 33.45 16.47
CA SER A 814 -36.28 32.68 17.55
C SER A 814 -35.21 31.71 17.03
N SER A 815 -34.94 31.76 15.72
CA SER A 815 -34.12 30.83 14.94
C SER A 815 -34.19 31.27 13.48
N THR A 816 -33.11 31.18 12.70
CA THR A 816 -33.20 31.28 11.24
C THR A 816 -33.36 29.90 10.59
N LEU A 817 -33.94 29.88 9.38
CA LEU A 817 -33.71 28.80 8.43
C LEU A 817 -32.60 29.21 7.47
N VAL A 818 -31.78 28.24 7.06
CA VAL A 818 -30.71 28.40 6.08
C VAL A 818 -30.88 27.32 5.02
N ILE A 819 -30.70 27.72 3.77
CA ILE A 819 -30.37 26.85 2.65
C ILE A 819 -29.03 27.33 2.12
N ILE A 820 -28.10 26.42 1.83
CA ILE A 820 -26.77 26.75 1.32
C ILE A 820 -26.39 25.77 0.20
N MET A 821 -25.85 26.30 -0.89
CA MET A 821 -25.33 25.54 -2.03
C MET A 821 -23.84 25.86 -2.21
N PHE A 822 -23.04 24.83 -2.45
CA PHE A 822 -21.69 24.93 -3.00
C PHE A 822 -21.73 24.36 -4.42
N SER A 823 -21.03 25.00 -5.36
CA SER A 823 -21.00 24.58 -6.76
C SER A 823 -19.71 25.01 -7.45
N HIS A 824 -19.42 24.47 -8.63
CA HIS A 824 -18.30 24.94 -9.45
C HIS A 824 -18.71 26.05 -10.44
N PRO A 825 -17.79 26.94 -10.86
CA PRO A 825 -18.09 28.07 -11.73
C PRO A 825 -18.70 27.70 -13.09
N ASP A 826 -18.44 26.49 -13.59
CA ASP A 826 -18.92 25.98 -14.88
C ASP A 826 -20.37 25.46 -14.87
N GLU A 827 -20.99 25.37 -13.68
CA GLU A 827 -22.31 24.76 -13.48
C GLU A 827 -23.20 25.48 -12.43
N HIS A 828 -22.62 26.38 -11.62
CA HIS A 828 -23.31 27.29 -10.69
C HIS A 828 -24.65 27.79 -11.25
N ASP A 829 -24.64 28.38 -12.43
CA ASP A 829 -25.82 29.01 -13.04
C ASP A 829 -26.99 28.04 -13.27
N ALA A 830 -26.70 26.78 -13.59
CA ALA A 830 -27.70 25.75 -13.79
C ALA A 830 -28.23 25.21 -12.45
N LEU A 831 -27.33 24.91 -11.51
CA LEU A 831 -27.66 24.43 -10.16
C LEU A 831 -28.43 25.48 -9.36
N TYR A 832 -28.05 26.75 -9.46
CA TYR A 832 -28.76 27.86 -8.84
C TYR A 832 -30.22 27.90 -9.29
N ARG A 833 -30.46 27.79 -10.61
CA ARG A 833 -31.81 27.83 -11.19
C ARG A 833 -32.65 26.58 -10.94
N THR A 834 -32.04 25.39 -10.87
CA THR A 834 -32.78 24.10 -10.87
C THR A 834 -32.73 23.33 -9.56
N VAL A 835 -31.83 23.69 -8.63
CA VAL A 835 -31.72 23.08 -7.30
C VAL A 835 -31.95 24.14 -6.22
N PHE A 836 -31.11 25.17 -6.15
CA PHE A 836 -31.14 26.15 -5.04
C PHE A 836 -32.44 26.95 -4.98
N LEU A 837 -32.89 27.54 -6.10
CA LEU A 837 -34.15 28.29 -6.13
C LEU A 837 -35.39 27.40 -5.86
N PRO A 838 -35.55 26.20 -6.44
CA PRO A 838 -36.62 25.27 -6.06
C PRO A 838 -36.59 24.81 -4.60
N MET A 839 -35.39 24.61 -4.02
CA MET A 839 -35.24 24.27 -2.60
C MET A 839 -35.72 25.42 -1.69
N ILE A 840 -35.50 26.68 -2.09
CA ILE A 840 -36.07 27.86 -1.41
C ILE A 840 -37.60 27.95 -1.60
N ASP A 841 -38.10 27.65 -2.79
CA ASP A 841 -39.53 27.70 -3.13
C ASP A 841 -40.35 26.61 -2.43
N SER A 842 -39.71 25.51 -2.03
CA SER A 842 -40.32 24.35 -1.36
C SER A 842 -40.15 24.36 0.17
N ALA A 843 -39.12 25.05 0.69
CA ALA A 843 -38.77 25.08 2.11
C ALA A 843 -39.85 25.61 3.05
N LYS A 844 -40.15 24.81 4.09
CA LYS A 844 -41.23 25.03 5.08
C LYS A 844 -40.74 24.94 6.52
#